data_AF-F6XQV0-F1
#
_entry.id   AF-F6XQV0-F1
#
_cell.length_a   1.000
_cell.length_b   1.000
_cell.length_c   1.000
_cell.angle_alpha   90.00
_cell.angle_beta   90.00
_cell.angle_gamma   90.00
#
_symmetry.space_group_name_H-M   'P 1'
#
loop_
_entity.id
_entity.type
_entity.pdbx_description
1 polymer ?
#
loop_
_entity_poly.entity_id
_entity_poly.type
_entity_poly.pdbx_seq_one_letter_code
_entity_poly.pdbx_strand_id
1 'polypeptide(L)'
;FYLVAFLFRCIFKSTLLALVKLSSSGLYYDGANMYRYSYEAEVTLNEADLMTEDKTTGLKVGAVFQLSSRWTNPNNNLDQIIEMQFEEAEIFNVSDRRKKDNSFYSTRRSKALRSISKPLIFRWTNGQISELYVNSAETVTSLNVKRGMLGLLQLQTHTGQRKEDDPSGSCLVSYVTDGTEVQKIKDVSSCVNKEERYTSMNKALGVTSAATSRAIYTLSGDLSHILFAVAMESHSVRVNVKQDISLYIVGSRQKLGLLDYSQQTAKVSKTKEEALKKFATEQKKDGAKYVKHSIVSERDVRDCAEGCLNIIEVVDQFHDDLTKENMANTSSVQAYITAVRAARQADQKTLSKLMKLKTNEDIKFTLIDVLAAAQTRAALSVLMKELDFASTENTGYIERALTGIAFSSHPSEAALIELTAVFKQKIGSDKVRETVGLTLGAVLNKFCNTKAENCESKVAQEIRNLIKRGLKEAKTEDEETMYIQFVRNSGQPEFIEHLLKFAEFSEFPLVHHLAISTLNIYDVQHLDNKVKKAMGRIFHQNKLKYESTVRSAAANLILVANPSEREVQNIIMSLSYLKSRELANFILARINDLIKTGHPSRDVLVKVMTNSKYSNYWTLAQSGMASAFTGYLHRFSDSSGTYALFMEYSNAGMMRRTELHLFSHINNTQFHSQLGIVAQGLEGLTGSTPDEGEEELDSMVGMASSMMGVKLRPLTFFRGYSNMMSLIWSGSSGDPTGVEAMLMLTDYLQHVLLSSGLRVKAEVMGAISTKITAEITFSLWNRNVEIVTTNGGALSVQCRLTLESPMIRASVRNALDTQSALEFSVFTDFSSLPPKSCMRLSYPSLTFVETLRKFEKVRGSEKKLLAMRRQQTNVQGITLPLHQGNSEMCGKILTT
;
A
#
# COMPACT_ATOMS: atom_id res chain seq x y z
N PHE A 1 20.50 -23.35 -53.68
CA PHE A 1 20.71 -21.89 -53.80
C PHE A 1 20.15 -21.07 -52.62
N TYR A 2 18.92 -21.31 -52.15
CA TYR A 2 18.34 -20.56 -51.01
C TYR A 2 19.03 -20.80 -49.64
N LEU A 3 19.54 -22.00 -49.38
CA LEU A 3 20.20 -22.33 -48.11
C LEU A 3 21.58 -21.65 -47.95
N VAL A 4 22.30 -21.48 -49.05
CA VAL A 4 23.63 -20.84 -49.08
C VAL A 4 23.52 -19.32 -48.88
N ALA A 5 22.45 -18.70 -49.40
CA ALA A 5 22.16 -17.28 -49.18
C ALA A 5 21.77 -16.97 -47.72
N PHE A 6 21.15 -17.93 -47.02
CA PHE A 6 20.77 -17.76 -45.61
C PHE A 6 21.97 -17.91 -44.67
N LEU A 7 22.86 -18.89 -44.95
CA LEU A 7 24.12 -19.06 -44.21
C LEU A 7 25.08 -17.88 -44.43
N PHE A 8 25.17 -17.31 -45.63
CA PHE A 8 25.96 -16.09 -45.87
C PHE A 8 25.41 -14.86 -45.13
N ARG A 9 24.08 -14.73 -44.99
CA ARG A 9 23.45 -13.67 -44.18
C ARG A 9 23.63 -13.87 -42.67
N CYS A 10 23.70 -15.11 -42.19
CA CYS A 10 23.95 -15.41 -40.78
C CYS A 10 25.43 -15.22 -40.40
N ILE A 11 26.38 -15.56 -41.29
CA ILE A 11 27.81 -15.38 -41.03
C ILE A 11 28.20 -13.89 -41.13
N PHE A 12 27.58 -13.10 -42.02
CA PHE A 12 27.75 -11.64 -42.03
C PHE A 12 27.06 -10.93 -40.84
N LYS A 13 26.00 -11.52 -40.25
CA LYS A 13 25.40 -10.99 -39.01
C LYS A 13 26.16 -11.38 -37.74
N SER A 14 26.90 -12.50 -37.73
CA SER A 14 27.66 -12.92 -36.54
C SER A 14 29.10 -12.40 -36.52
N THR A 15 29.67 -11.98 -37.65
CA THR A 15 31.03 -11.42 -37.71
C THR A 15 31.09 -9.88 -37.72
N LEU A 16 29.95 -9.19 -37.90
CA LEU A 16 29.86 -7.73 -37.67
C LEU A 16 29.54 -7.34 -36.21
N LEU A 17 29.56 -8.31 -35.30
CA LEU A 17 29.36 -8.15 -33.86
C LEU A 17 30.68 -8.21 -33.06
N ALA A 18 31.82 -8.24 -33.75
CA ALA A 18 33.14 -8.12 -33.16
C ALA A 18 33.81 -6.84 -33.69
N LEU A 19 34.11 -5.91 -32.78
CA LEU A 19 34.79 -4.63 -33.01
C LEU A 19 34.02 -3.58 -33.83
N VAL A 20 32.86 -3.12 -33.32
CA VAL A 20 32.65 -1.67 -33.34
C VAL A 20 33.61 -1.11 -32.31
N LYS A 21 34.77 -0.60 -32.75
CA LYS A 21 35.55 0.34 -31.95
C LYS A 21 34.55 1.36 -31.41
N LEU A 22 34.44 1.51 -30.09
CA LEU A 22 33.79 2.66 -29.48
C LEU A 22 34.43 3.90 -30.11
N SER A 23 33.79 4.46 -31.13
CA SER A 23 34.14 5.77 -31.65
C SER A 23 33.80 6.73 -30.52
N SER A 24 34.84 7.28 -29.90
CA SER A 24 34.71 8.24 -28.81
C SER A 24 33.88 9.43 -29.29
N SER A 25 32.69 9.58 -28.74
CA SER A 25 31.75 10.65 -29.06
C SER A 25 31.45 11.46 -27.80
N GLY A 26 31.58 12.77 -27.88
CA GLY A 26 31.37 13.69 -26.77
C GLY A 26 31.65 15.12 -27.21
N LEU A 27 31.27 16.08 -26.38
CA LEU A 27 31.61 17.49 -26.61
C LEU A 27 33.11 17.73 -26.36
N TYR A 28 33.66 18.72 -27.05
CA TYR A 28 35.05 19.15 -26.90
C TYR A 28 35.09 20.66 -26.66
N TYR A 29 35.46 21.05 -25.45
CA TYR A 29 35.61 22.47 -25.12
C TYR A 29 37.03 22.90 -25.43
N ASP A 30 37.19 23.84 -26.36
CA ASP A 30 38.50 24.39 -26.72
C ASP A 30 39.19 24.99 -25.48
N GLY A 31 40.43 24.57 -25.22
CA GLY A 31 41.22 25.08 -24.09
C GLY A 31 41.77 26.49 -24.28
N ALA A 32 41.63 27.08 -25.47
CA ALA A 32 41.91 28.48 -25.71
C ALA A 32 40.75 29.41 -25.32
N ASN A 33 39.54 28.87 -25.09
CA ASN A 33 38.33 29.64 -24.85
C ASN A 33 37.77 29.40 -23.44
N MET A 34 37.27 30.47 -22.84
CA MET A 34 36.46 30.44 -21.63
C MET A 34 35.00 30.69 -22.02
N TYR A 35 34.12 29.79 -21.61
CA TYR A 35 32.69 29.79 -22.00
C TYR A 35 31.83 30.24 -20.84
N ARG A 36 30.99 31.24 -21.05
CA ARG A 36 30.13 31.80 -20.01
C ARG A 36 28.70 31.36 -20.23
N TYR A 37 28.12 30.70 -19.23
CA TYR A 37 26.78 30.13 -19.28
C TYR A 37 25.84 30.76 -18.26
N SER A 38 24.58 30.91 -18.67
CA SER A 38 23.45 31.17 -17.78
C SER A 38 22.70 29.87 -17.53
N TYR A 39 22.40 29.58 -16.27
CA TYR A 39 21.64 28.41 -15.85
C TYR A 39 20.44 28.79 -14.99
N GLU A 40 19.31 28.16 -15.27
CA GLU A 40 18.06 28.33 -14.54
C GLU A 40 17.49 26.95 -14.23
N ALA A 41 17.22 26.65 -12.96
CA ALA A 41 16.50 25.44 -12.55
C ALA A 41 15.29 25.78 -11.69
N GLU A 42 14.13 25.29 -12.10
CA GLU A 42 12.85 25.51 -11.46
C GLU A 42 12.29 24.16 -11.02
N VAL A 43 11.93 24.04 -9.75
CA VAL A 43 11.20 22.88 -9.22
C VAL A 43 9.87 23.35 -8.68
N THR A 44 8.79 22.84 -9.27
CA THR A 44 7.40 23.10 -8.88
C THR A 44 6.80 21.89 -8.18
N LEU A 45 6.07 22.17 -7.11
CA LEU A 45 5.20 21.22 -6.42
C LEU A 45 3.76 21.71 -6.61
N ASN A 46 2.93 20.92 -7.30
CA ASN A 46 1.54 21.26 -7.52
C ASN A 46 0.60 20.07 -7.39
N GLU A 47 -0.69 20.38 -7.23
CA GLU A 47 -1.80 19.43 -7.38
C GLU A 47 -2.17 19.26 -8.86
N ALA A 48 -2.96 18.23 -9.17
CA ALA A 48 -3.41 17.88 -10.51
C ALA A 48 -4.22 18.97 -11.23
N ASP A 49 -5.01 19.73 -10.48
CA ASP A 49 -5.95 20.70 -11.03
C ASP A 49 -5.19 21.94 -11.51
N LEU A 50 -4.69 21.85 -12.75
CA LEU A 50 -3.92 22.87 -13.47
C LEU A 50 -4.72 24.16 -13.71
N MET A 51 -6.03 24.18 -13.39
CA MET A 51 -6.92 25.33 -13.65
C MET A 51 -6.67 26.52 -12.72
N THR A 52 -5.93 26.34 -11.62
CA THR A 52 -5.53 27.45 -10.73
C THR A 52 -4.01 27.53 -10.60
N GLU A 53 -3.35 28.21 -11.55
CA GLU A 53 -1.93 28.55 -11.49
C GLU A 53 -1.58 29.47 -10.29
N ASP A 54 -2.58 30.03 -9.61
CA ASP A 54 -2.45 31.22 -8.78
C ASP A 54 -1.48 31.12 -7.60
N LYS A 55 -1.04 29.92 -7.16
CA LYS A 55 -0.12 29.76 -6.02
C LYS A 55 0.76 28.50 -6.10
N THR A 56 1.48 28.29 -7.20
CA THR A 56 2.49 27.21 -7.29
C THR A 56 3.58 27.39 -6.23
N THR A 57 3.90 26.33 -5.49
CA THR A 57 5.01 26.31 -4.51
C THR A 57 6.23 25.66 -5.10
N GLY A 58 7.42 26.15 -4.78
CA GLY A 58 8.63 25.59 -5.34
C GLY A 58 9.88 26.38 -5.06
N LEU A 59 10.92 26.08 -5.83
CA LEU A 59 12.22 26.74 -5.76
C LEU A 59 12.71 27.02 -7.18
N LYS A 60 13.20 28.25 -7.41
CA LYS A 60 13.92 28.60 -8.63
C LYS A 60 15.35 29.00 -8.29
N VAL A 61 16.32 28.40 -8.95
CA VAL A 61 17.76 28.69 -8.79
C VAL A 61 18.28 29.24 -10.10
N GLY A 62 18.89 30.43 -10.06
CA GLY A 62 19.61 31.02 -11.17
C GLY A 62 21.11 31.07 -10.87
N ALA A 63 21.95 30.77 -11.84
CA ALA A 63 23.40 30.91 -11.70
C ALA A 63 24.05 31.33 -13.03
N VAL A 64 25.15 32.07 -12.92
CA VAL A 64 26.04 32.39 -14.03
C VAL A 64 27.42 31.83 -13.69
N PHE A 65 27.98 31.03 -14.60
CA PHE A 65 29.27 30.38 -14.39
C PHE A 65 30.11 30.35 -15.67
N GLN A 66 31.41 30.24 -15.48
CA GLN A 66 32.41 30.12 -16.52
C GLN A 66 32.98 28.69 -16.53
N LEU A 67 33.13 28.11 -17.72
CA LEU A 67 33.83 26.86 -17.95
C LEU A 67 35.18 27.15 -18.62
N SER A 68 36.25 26.62 -18.03
CA SER A 68 37.60 26.72 -18.59
C SER A 68 38.30 25.36 -18.55
N SER A 69 38.95 24.99 -19.67
CA SER A 69 39.74 23.75 -19.71
C SER A 69 41.09 23.99 -19.04
N ARG A 70 41.39 23.23 -17.98
CA ARG A 70 42.66 23.33 -17.24
C ARG A 70 43.68 22.29 -17.72
N TRP A 71 43.22 21.22 -18.36
CA TRP A 71 44.04 20.19 -18.98
C TRP A 71 43.23 19.45 -20.05
N THR A 72 43.87 19.11 -21.16
CA THR A 72 43.33 18.21 -22.19
C THR A 72 44.37 17.12 -22.45
N ASN A 73 43.93 15.88 -22.55
CA ASN A 73 44.82 14.76 -22.80
C ASN A 73 45.41 14.85 -24.23
N PRO A 74 46.75 14.86 -24.41
CA PRO A 74 47.38 14.93 -25.72
C PRO A 74 47.02 13.77 -26.67
N ASN A 75 46.64 12.62 -26.11
CA ASN A 75 46.30 11.41 -26.86
C ASN A 75 44.80 11.24 -27.12
N ASN A 76 43.95 11.98 -26.39
CA ASN A 76 42.50 11.94 -26.54
C ASN A 76 41.88 13.29 -26.17
N ASN A 77 41.55 14.10 -27.17
CA ASN A 77 40.99 15.43 -26.95
C ASN A 77 39.68 15.42 -26.14
N LEU A 78 38.96 14.30 -26.11
CA LEU A 78 37.71 14.11 -25.36
C LEU A 78 37.92 13.76 -23.87
N ASP A 79 39.16 13.70 -23.38
CA ASP A 79 39.51 13.58 -21.97
C ASP A 79 40.09 14.91 -21.47
N GLN A 80 39.25 15.66 -20.76
CA GLN A 80 39.53 17.02 -20.30
C GLN A 80 39.32 17.15 -18.79
N ILE A 81 40.07 18.04 -18.16
CA ILE A 81 39.76 18.56 -16.83
C ILE A 81 39.23 19.98 -17.01
N ILE A 82 37.98 20.17 -16.59
CA ILE A 82 37.30 21.46 -16.68
C ILE A 82 37.10 22.02 -15.28
N GLU A 83 37.45 23.29 -15.12
CA GLU A 83 37.08 24.08 -13.96
C GLU A 83 35.79 24.84 -14.25
N MET A 84 34.89 24.83 -13.27
CA MET A 84 33.65 25.59 -13.27
C MET A 84 33.72 26.64 -12.16
N GLN A 85 33.76 27.91 -12.55
CA GLN A 85 33.83 29.05 -11.65
C GLN A 85 32.52 29.84 -11.69
N PHE A 86 31.92 30.11 -10.52
CA PHE A 86 30.64 30.81 -10.44
C PHE A 86 30.88 32.32 -10.25
N GLU A 87 30.16 33.13 -11.03
CA GLU A 87 30.11 34.59 -10.87
C GLU A 87 29.00 34.97 -9.89
N GLU A 88 27.78 34.50 -10.19
CA GLU A 88 26.57 34.83 -9.47
C GLU A 88 25.71 33.58 -9.27
N ALA A 89 25.06 33.48 -8.11
CA ALA A 89 24.08 32.44 -7.83
C ALA A 89 22.98 33.04 -6.94
N GLU A 90 21.76 33.02 -7.45
CA GLU A 90 20.58 33.57 -6.80
C GLU A 90 19.45 32.55 -6.74
N ILE A 91 18.55 32.76 -5.78
CA ILE A 91 17.37 31.93 -5.59
C ILE A 91 16.15 32.84 -5.63
N PHE A 92 15.15 32.43 -6.41
CA PHE A 92 13.94 33.17 -6.66
C PHE A 92 12.70 32.33 -6.28
N ASN A 93 11.56 33.02 -6.17
CA ASN A 93 10.27 32.33 -6.25
C ASN A 93 10.07 31.75 -7.65
N VAL A 94 9.28 30.70 -7.74
CA VAL A 94 8.84 30.15 -9.01
C VAL A 94 7.79 31.04 -9.68
N SER A 95 6.86 31.60 -8.90
CA SER A 95 5.85 32.55 -9.37
C SER A 95 6.12 33.97 -8.88
N ASP A 96 5.81 34.96 -9.72
CA ASP A 96 5.83 36.36 -9.31
C ASP A 96 4.73 36.61 -8.28
N ARG A 97 5.11 37.14 -7.11
CA ARG A 97 4.21 37.29 -5.97
C ARG A 97 4.22 38.71 -5.43
N ARG A 98 3.08 39.13 -4.90
CA ARG A 98 2.95 40.37 -4.13
C ARG A 98 3.95 40.36 -2.95
N LYS A 99 4.47 41.53 -2.59
CA LYS A 99 5.52 41.69 -1.55
C LYS A 99 5.19 41.03 -0.20
N LYS A 100 3.91 40.89 0.16
CA LYS A 100 3.43 40.22 1.39
C LYS A 100 3.70 38.70 1.38
N ASP A 101 3.47 38.05 0.24
CA ASP A 101 3.51 36.59 0.07
C ASP A 101 4.85 36.11 -0.54
N ASN A 102 5.75 37.04 -0.83
CA ASN A 102 7.09 36.78 -1.32
C ASN A 102 8.02 36.43 -0.13
N SER A 103 8.27 35.12 0.02
CA SER A 103 9.17 34.52 1.03
C SER A 103 10.63 34.96 0.85
N PHE A 104 11.01 35.48 -0.32
CA PHE A 104 12.37 35.90 -0.70
C PHE A 104 12.58 37.44 -0.69
N TYR A 105 11.57 38.23 -0.31
CA TYR A 105 11.65 39.69 -0.39
C TYR A 105 12.76 40.31 0.48
N SER A 106 13.25 39.61 1.51
CA SER A 106 14.31 40.07 2.43
C SER A 106 15.63 39.29 2.33
N THR A 107 15.76 38.31 1.43
CA THR A 107 16.80 37.27 1.50
C THR A 107 18.07 37.53 0.68
N ARG A 108 18.41 38.79 0.36
CA ARG A 108 19.66 39.17 -0.35
C ARG A 108 20.98 38.63 0.29
N ARG A 109 20.94 37.93 1.44
CA ARG A 109 22.13 37.50 2.21
C ARG A 109 21.98 36.15 2.94
N SER A 110 21.30 35.14 2.40
CA SER A 110 21.33 33.81 3.07
C SER A 110 22.75 33.20 2.95
N LYS A 111 23.29 32.68 4.06
CA LYS A 111 24.65 32.08 4.12
C LYS A 111 24.78 30.82 3.25
N ALA A 112 23.66 30.17 2.94
CA ALA A 112 23.61 28.97 2.10
C ALA A 112 23.75 29.28 0.59
N LEU A 113 23.26 30.43 0.12
CA LEU A 113 23.52 30.94 -1.25
C LEU A 113 25.02 31.09 -1.53
N ARG A 114 25.81 31.53 -0.53
CA ARG A 114 27.28 31.68 -0.64
C ARG A 114 28.03 30.36 -0.82
N SER A 115 27.40 29.21 -0.59
CA SER A 115 28.05 27.91 -0.78
C SER A 115 28.01 27.44 -2.24
N ILE A 116 26.99 27.84 -3.01
CA ILE A 116 26.86 27.49 -4.43
C ILE A 116 27.93 28.21 -5.26
N SER A 117 28.31 29.43 -4.90
CA SER A 117 29.27 30.25 -5.66
C SER A 117 30.73 29.79 -5.58
N LYS A 118 31.04 28.73 -4.83
CA LYS A 118 32.41 28.20 -4.76
C LYS A 118 32.77 27.42 -6.04
N PRO A 119 34.00 27.52 -6.55
CA PRO A 119 34.41 26.81 -7.76
C PRO A 119 34.50 25.30 -7.52
N LEU A 120 34.45 24.54 -8.62
CA LEU A 120 34.67 23.09 -8.63
C LEU A 120 35.47 22.68 -9.86
N ILE A 121 36.08 21.50 -9.82
CA ILE A 121 36.81 20.94 -10.96
C ILE A 121 36.36 19.50 -11.20
N PHE A 122 36.15 19.13 -12.46
CA PHE A 122 35.68 17.81 -12.85
C PHE A 122 36.44 17.28 -14.06
N ARG A 123 36.54 15.96 -14.14
CA ARG A 123 37.09 15.25 -15.29
C ARG A 123 35.96 14.82 -16.21
N TRP A 124 36.06 15.24 -17.47
CA TRP A 124 35.11 14.91 -18.51
C TRP A 124 35.79 14.00 -19.54
N THR A 125 35.25 12.80 -19.71
CA THR A 125 35.80 11.76 -20.58
C THR A 125 34.72 11.28 -21.52
N ASN A 126 34.91 11.48 -22.83
CA ASN A 126 33.98 11.04 -23.88
C ASN A 126 32.52 11.43 -23.57
N GLY A 127 32.27 12.68 -23.20
CA GLY A 127 30.92 13.13 -22.89
C GLY A 127 30.40 12.75 -21.49
N GLN A 128 31.14 11.99 -20.67
CA GLN A 128 30.73 11.59 -19.31
C GLN A 128 31.62 12.14 -18.19
N ILE A 129 31.01 12.50 -17.06
CA ILE A 129 31.74 13.02 -15.90
C ILE A 129 32.23 11.86 -15.03
N SER A 130 33.55 11.65 -15.01
CA SER A 130 34.16 10.50 -14.32
C SER A 130 34.66 10.83 -12.90
N GLU A 131 35.12 12.06 -12.66
CA GLU A 131 35.62 12.50 -11.36
C GLU A 131 35.14 13.92 -11.05
N LEU A 132 34.65 14.14 -9.83
CA LEU A 132 34.22 15.45 -9.34
C LEU A 132 35.00 15.81 -8.07
N TYR A 133 35.61 17.00 -8.03
CA TYR A 133 36.32 17.52 -6.86
C TYR A 133 35.69 18.81 -6.38
N VAL A 134 35.19 18.80 -5.14
CA VAL A 134 34.41 19.92 -4.57
C VAL A 134 34.96 20.28 -3.18
N ASN A 135 34.73 21.51 -2.75
CA ASN A 135 35.16 22.02 -1.45
C ASN A 135 34.43 21.30 -0.30
N SER A 136 35.19 20.76 0.65
CA SER A 136 34.67 19.98 1.79
C SER A 136 33.82 20.79 2.78
N ALA A 137 33.88 22.12 2.72
CA ALA A 137 33.06 23.01 3.56
C ALA A 137 31.69 23.33 2.95
N GLU A 138 31.34 22.79 1.78
CA GLU A 138 30.02 22.97 1.17
C GLU A 138 28.94 22.08 1.80
N THR A 139 27.69 22.53 1.71
CA THR A 139 26.54 21.73 2.13
C THR A 139 26.19 20.70 1.06
N VAL A 140 25.63 19.55 1.47
CA VAL A 140 25.19 18.49 0.54
C VAL A 140 24.20 19.03 -0.49
N THR A 141 23.29 19.93 -0.09
CA THR A 141 22.34 20.52 -1.04
C THR A 141 23.02 21.42 -2.08
N SER A 142 24.00 22.25 -1.70
CA SER A 142 24.81 23.04 -2.67
C SER A 142 25.48 22.14 -3.69
N LEU A 143 26.12 21.08 -3.20
CA LEU A 143 26.77 20.06 -4.02
C LEU A 143 25.77 19.38 -4.97
N ASN A 144 24.59 19.03 -4.49
CA ASN A 144 23.55 18.41 -5.32
C ASN A 144 23.06 19.35 -6.42
N VAL A 145 22.85 20.64 -6.16
CA VAL A 145 22.48 21.61 -7.20
C VAL A 145 23.58 21.70 -8.27
N LYS A 146 24.86 21.71 -7.86
CA LYS A 146 26.01 21.65 -8.78
C LYS A 146 26.04 20.36 -9.60
N ARG A 147 25.77 19.21 -8.98
CA ARG A 147 25.60 17.93 -9.67
C ARG A 147 24.49 18.02 -10.72
N GLY A 148 23.38 18.69 -10.43
CA GLY A 148 22.30 18.97 -11.38
C GLY A 148 22.76 19.73 -12.63
N MET A 149 23.57 20.77 -12.45
CA MET A 149 24.18 21.52 -13.55
C MET A 149 25.13 20.64 -14.38
N LEU A 150 25.99 19.89 -13.70
CA LEU A 150 26.93 18.95 -14.31
C LEU A 150 26.21 17.84 -15.10
N GLY A 151 25.07 17.36 -14.59
CA GLY A 151 24.24 16.36 -15.25
C GLY A 151 23.70 16.82 -16.61
N LEU A 152 23.47 18.13 -16.79
CA LEU A 152 23.10 18.68 -18.11
C LEU A 152 24.28 18.70 -19.08
N LEU A 153 25.51 18.95 -18.60
CA LEU A 153 26.71 18.96 -19.44
C LEU A 153 27.05 17.56 -19.96
N GLN A 154 26.56 16.50 -19.30
CA GLN A 154 26.75 15.12 -19.73
C GLN A 154 25.86 14.77 -20.95
N LEU A 155 26.45 14.85 -22.14
CA LEU A 155 25.80 14.68 -23.44
C LEU A 155 26.60 13.73 -24.34
N GLN A 156 25.89 13.12 -25.28
CA GLN A 156 26.46 12.28 -26.33
C GLN A 156 25.98 12.74 -27.71
N THR A 157 26.88 12.79 -28.68
CA THR A 157 26.61 13.29 -30.03
C THR A 157 26.20 12.21 -31.03
N HIS A 158 26.06 10.95 -30.58
CA HIS A 158 25.54 9.86 -31.41
C HIS A 158 24.29 9.23 -30.81
N THR A 159 23.38 8.87 -31.72
CA THR A 159 22.18 8.10 -31.42
C THR A 159 22.54 6.74 -30.85
N GLY A 160 21.88 6.36 -29.76
CA GLY A 160 22.11 5.08 -29.10
C GLY A 160 21.62 5.05 -27.66
N GLN A 161 21.47 3.85 -27.13
CA GLN A 161 21.06 3.61 -25.76
C GLN A 161 22.25 3.17 -24.92
N ARG A 162 22.38 3.71 -23.71
CA ARG A 162 23.49 3.38 -22.80
C ARG A 162 23.09 3.61 -21.34
N LYS A 163 23.85 3.03 -20.43
CA LYS A 163 23.73 3.30 -18.99
C LYS A 163 24.62 4.48 -18.62
N GLU A 164 24.07 5.46 -17.92
CA GLU A 164 24.80 6.65 -17.47
C GLU A 164 24.58 6.89 -15.98
N ASP A 165 25.63 7.34 -15.31
CA ASP A 165 25.55 7.84 -13.94
C ASP A 165 25.33 9.35 -13.98
N ASP A 166 24.27 9.81 -13.32
CA ASP A 166 23.89 11.21 -13.24
C ASP A 166 23.33 11.54 -11.84
N PRO A 167 22.85 12.78 -11.57
CA PRO A 167 22.33 13.16 -10.26
C PRO A 167 21.17 12.29 -9.74
N SER A 168 20.41 11.63 -10.62
CA SER A 168 19.30 10.75 -10.29
C SER A 168 19.74 9.31 -9.98
N GLY A 169 20.98 8.94 -10.28
CA GLY A 169 21.55 7.61 -10.09
C GLY A 169 22.08 7.01 -11.40
N SER A 170 22.14 5.67 -11.44
CA SER A 170 22.58 4.95 -12.64
C SER A 170 21.37 4.53 -13.48
N CYS A 171 21.13 5.20 -14.60
CA CYS A 171 19.91 5.10 -15.38
C CYS A 171 20.17 4.68 -16.84
N LEU A 172 19.18 4.07 -17.48
CA LEU A 172 19.19 3.82 -18.92
C LEU A 172 18.75 5.09 -19.68
N VAL A 173 19.59 5.54 -20.60
CA VAL A 173 19.41 6.78 -21.36
C VAL A 173 19.45 6.46 -22.85
N SER A 174 18.53 7.06 -23.61
CA SER A 174 18.48 6.98 -25.07
C SER A 174 18.74 8.35 -25.68
N TYR A 175 19.68 8.42 -26.60
CA TYR A 175 19.98 9.62 -27.38
C TYR A 175 19.41 9.48 -28.78
N VAL A 176 18.79 10.56 -29.27
CA VAL A 176 18.36 10.73 -30.66
C VAL A 176 18.99 12.02 -31.16
N THR A 177 19.77 11.94 -32.24
CA THR A 177 20.58 13.05 -32.75
C THR A 177 20.13 13.40 -34.16
N ASP A 178 19.77 14.65 -34.39
CA ASP A 178 19.36 15.19 -35.69
C ASP A 178 20.14 16.46 -36.01
N GLY A 179 21.21 16.33 -36.80
CA GLY A 179 22.14 17.44 -37.09
C GLY A 179 22.75 18.05 -35.82
N THR A 180 22.40 19.30 -35.53
CA THR A 180 22.85 20.05 -34.35
C THR A 180 21.93 19.89 -33.13
N GLU A 181 20.79 19.22 -33.27
CA GLU A 181 19.88 18.95 -32.17
C GLU A 181 20.09 17.55 -31.60
N VAL A 182 20.15 17.47 -30.27
CA VAL A 182 20.27 16.20 -29.56
C VAL A 182 19.16 16.11 -28.52
N GLN A 183 18.43 15.00 -28.56
CA GLN A 183 17.42 14.67 -27.57
C GLN A 183 17.91 13.53 -26.67
N LYS A 184 17.92 13.78 -25.37
CA LYS A 184 18.23 12.82 -24.31
C LYS A 184 16.93 12.40 -23.62
N ILE A 185 16.54 11.14 -23.73
CA ILE A 185 15.39 10.56 -23.03
C ILE A 185 15.92 9.64 -21.94
N LYS A 186 15.52 9.90 -20.68
CA LYS A 186 15.92 9.07 -19.54
C LYS A 186 14.75 8.19 -19.13
N ASP A 187 14.98 6.88 -19.04
CA ASP A 187 14.05 5.96 -18.42
C ASP A 187 14.24 6.00 -16.90
N VAL A 188 13.42 6.83 -16.24
CA VAL A 188 13.46 7.06 -14.79
C VAL A 188 13.15 5.78 -14.00
N SER A 189 12.39 4.84 -14.57
CA SER A 189 12.03 3.59 -13.90
C SER A 189 13.22 2.62 -13.77
N SER A 190 14.17 2.72 -14.70
CA SER A 190 15.41 1.91 -14.72
C SER A 190 16.50 2.39 -13.77
N CYS A 191 16.34 3.58 -13.17
CA CYS A 191 17.34 4.21 -12.33
C CYS A 191 17.60 3.41 -11.05
N VAL A 192 18.86 3.03 -10.82
CA VAL A 192 19.29 2.37 -9.58
C VAL A 192 19.93 3.40 -8.65
N ASN A 193 19.34 3.58 -7.46
CA ASN A 193 19.86 4.42 -6.38
C ASN A 193 19.62 3.76 -5.01
N LYS A 194 20.27 4.31 -3.96
CA LYS A 194 20.20 3.79 -2.58
C LYS A 194 19.06 4.42 -1.76
N GLU A 195 18.09 5.06 -2.41
CA GLU A 195 17.02 5.74 -1.69
C GLU A 195 15.96 4.76 -1.20
N GLU A 196 15.37 5.09 -0.04
CA GLU A 196 14.26 4.34 0.51
C GLU A 196 13.03 4.51 -0.37
N ARG A 197 12.44 3.38 -0.74
CA ARG A 197 11.17 3.31 -1.47
C ARG A 197 10.36 2.14 -0.96
N TYR A 198 9.13 2.41 -0.57
CA TYR A 198 8.14 1.38 -0.27
C TYR A 198 6.76 1.84 -0.73
N THR A 199 5.91 0.87 -1.02
CA THR A 199 4.51 1.06 -1.43
C THR A 199 3.68 -0.07 -0.86
N SER A 200 2.39 0.17 -0.63
CA SER A 200 1.47 -0.85 -0.15
C SER A 200 1.35 -1.99 -1.16
N MET A 201 1.34 -3.21 -0.65
CA MET A 201 1.22 -4.45 -1.44
C MET A 201 -0.10 -4.53 -2.19
N ASN A 202 -1.19 -4.06 -1.57
CA ASN A 202 -2.49 -4.05 -2.22
C ASN A 202 -2.52 -2.89 -3.22
N LYS A 203 -2.48 -3.21 -4.51
CA LYS A 203 -2.52 -2.22 -5.58
C LYS A 203 -3.76 -1.32 -5.50
N ALA A 204 -4.91 -1.81 -5.02
CA ALA A 204 -6.12 -0.97 -4.87
C ALA A 204 -5.90 0.14 -3.83
N LEU A 205 -5.25 -0.19 -2.71
CA LEU A 205 -4.82 0.70 -1.63
C LEU A 205 -3.43 1.31 -1.88
N GLY A 206 -2.90 1.12 -3.09
CA GLY A 206 -1.56 1.53 -3.49
C GLY A 206 -1.53 2.90 -4.15
N VAL A 207 -0.33 3.24 -4.60
CA VAL A 207 -0.06 4.49 -5.28
C VAL A 207 0.52 4.16 -6.65
N THR A 208 -0.05 4.73 -7.71
CA THR A 208 0.54 4.70 -9.04
C THR A 208 1.45 5.91 -9.22
N SER A 209 2.69 5.67 -9.62
CA SER A 209 3.61 6.73 -10.00
C SER A 209 4.00 6.61 -11.47
N ALA A 210 4.03 7.75 -12.15
CA ALA A 210 4.54 7.88 -13.51
C ALA A 210 5.56 9.01 -13.54
N ALA A 211 6.65 8.81 -14.29
CA ALA A 211 7.73 9.77 -14.39
C ALA A 211 8.21 9.87 -15.82
N THR A 212 8.52 11.10 -16.25
CA THR A 212 9.08 11.39 -17.57
C THR A 212 10.25 12.33 -17.42
N SER A 213 11.37 12.07 -18.11
CA SER A 213 12.53 12.95 -18.13
C SER A 213 13.08 13.04 -19.56
N ARG A 214 13.07 14.26 -20.10
CA ARG A 214 13.52 14.56 -21.46
C ARG A 214 14.35 15.84 -21.44
N ALA A 215 15.50 15.81 -22.09
CA ALA A 215 16.32 16.99 -22.34
C ALA A 215 16.55 17.17 -23.85
N ILE A 216 16.47 18.41 -24.31
CA ILE A 216 16.68 18.83 -25.69
C ILE A 216 17.87 19.78 -25.67
N TYR A 217 18.83 19.54 -26.56
CA TYR A 217 20.08 20.28 -26.68
C TYR A 217 20.22 20.81 -28.09
N THR A 218 20.67 22.06 -28.21
CA THR A 218 21.09 22.68 -29.46
C THR A 218 22.59 22.94 -29.36
N LEU A 219 23.34 22.31 -30.25
CA LEU A 219 24.80 22.38 -30.30
C LEU A 219 25.27 23.41 -31.34
N SER A 220 26.54 23.81 -31.22
CA SER A 220 27.22 24.60 -32.24
C SER A 220 27.33 23.81 -33.56
N GLY A 221 27.53 24.50 -34.69
CA GLY A 221 27.61 23.87 -36.01
C GLY A 221 28.75 22.86 -36.17
N ASP A 222 29.81 23.00 -35.37
CA ASP A 222 30.95 22.09 -35.25
C ASP A 222 30.78 21.03 -34.14
N LEU A 223 29.62 21.00 -33.47
CA LEU A 223 29.27 20.08 -32.38
C LEU A 223 30.26 20.12 -31.19
N SER A 224 30.97 21.23 -30.99
CA SER A 224 31.99 21.37 -29.95
C SER A 224 31.39 21.69 -28.58
N HIS A 225 30.42 22.60 -28.52
CA HIS A 225 29.84 23.11 -27.28
C HIS A 225 28.32 23.30 -27.36
N ILE A 226 27.69 23.49 -26.19
CA ILE A 226 26.24 23.64 -26.07
C ILE A 226 25.88 25.11 -26.27
N LEU A 227 24.96 25.41 -27.20
CA LEU A 227 24.40 26.76 -27.31
C LEU A 227 23.23 26.93 -26.34
N PHE A 228 22.33 25.94 -26.33
CA PHE A 228 21.15 25.95 -25.48
C PHE A 228 20.74 24.53 -25.09
N ALA A 229 20.24 24.35 -23.86
CA ALA A 229 19.67 23.09 -23.42
C ALA A 229 18.44 23.33 -22.54
N VAL A 230 17.40 22.53 -22.74
CA VAL A 230 16.20 22.51 -21.90
C VAL A 230 15.93 21.09 -21.45
N ALA A 231 15.93 20.87 -20.14
CA ALA A 231 15.48 19.62 -19.54
C ALA A 231 14.14 19.81 -18.86
N MET A 232 13.23 18.87 -19.09
CA MET A 232 11.94 18.78 -18.43
C MET A 232 11.81 17.39 -17.80
N GLU A 233 11.53 17.40 -16.51
CA GLU A 233 11.25 16.20 -15.74
C GLU A 233 9.93 16.41 -14.99
N SER A 234 9.07 15.39 -15.03
CA SER A 234 7.77 15.41 -14.36
C SER A 234 7.56 14.09 -13.64
N HIS A 235 7.17 14.16 -12.38
CA HIS A 235 6.77 13.00 -11.59
C HIS A 235 5.33 13.20 -11.13
N SER A 236 4.46 12.29 -11.53
CA SER A 236 3.07 12.25 -11.10
C SER A 236 2.86 11.09 -10.14
N VAL A 237 2.25 11.36 -8.99
CA VAL A 237 1.94 10.36 -7.96
C VAL A 237 0.44 10.42 -7.71
N ARG A 238 -0.27 9.28 -7.83
CA ARG A 238 -1.73 9.17 -7.72
C ARG A 238 -2.12 8.06 -6.75
N VAL A 239 -3.10 8.30 -5.88
CA VAL A 239 -3.69 7.26 -5.03
C VAL A 239 -4.77 6.52 -5.81
N ASN A 240 -4.68 5.20 -5.85
CA ASN A 240 -5.56 4.41 -6.70
C ASN A 240 -7.01 4.41 -6.20
N VAL A 241 -7.22 4.41 -4.88
CA VAL A 241 -8.56 4.46 -4.25
C VAL A 241 -9.35 5.71 -4.66
N LYS A 242 -8.68 6.83 -4.91
CA LYS A 242 -9.32 8.08 -5.33
C LYS A 242 -8.38 8.90 -6.20
N GLN A 243 -8.49 8.69 -7.51
CA GLN A 243 -7.55 9.26 -8.49
C GLN A 243 -7.67 10.78 -8.61
N ASP A 244 -8.88 11.31 -8.56
CA ASP A 244 -9.17 12.75 -8.78
C ASP A 244 -8.54 13.68 -7.73
N ILE A 245 -8.37 13.19 -6.50
CA ILE A 245 -8.06 14.03 -5.33
C ILE A 245 -6.59 13.95 -4.94
N SER A 246 -5.90 12.88 -5.30
CA SER A 246 -4.57 12.57 -4.75
C SER A 246 -3.43 12.65 -5.77
N LEU A 247 -3.68 13.26 -6.94
CA LEU A 247 -2.63 13.47 -7.94
C LEU A 247 -1.82 14.73 -7.63
N TYR A 248 -0.51 14.55 -7.51
CA TYR A 248 0.45 15.66 -7.51
C TYR A 248 1.45 15.53 -8.63
N ILE A 249 1.91 16.68 -9.09
CA ILE A 249 2.93 16.80 -10.11
C ILE A 249 4.12 17.53 -9.50
N VAL A 250 5.26 16.86 -9.50
CA VAL A 250 6.56 17.49 -9.28
C VAL A 250 7.11 17.80 -10.66
N GLY A 251 7.13 19.07 -11.02
CA GLY A 251 7.79 19.55 -12.22
C GLY A 251 9.21 19.99 -11.91
N SER A 252 10.17 19.60 -12.72
CA SER A 252 11.53 20.12 -12.71
C SER A 252 11.89 20.56 -14.12
N ARG A 253 12.24 21.84 -14.27
CA ARG A 253 12.66 22.43 -15.54
C ARG A 253 14.05 23.00 -15.36
N GLN A 254 14.97 22.64 -16.23
CA GLN A 254 16.29 23.26 -16.29
C GLN A 254 16.49 23.90 -17.66
N LYS A 255 17.13 25.07 -17.68
CA LYS A 255 17.59 25.75 -18.88
C LYS A 255 19.06 26.10 -18.73
N LEU A 256 19.81 25.90 -19.80
CA LEU A 256 21.20 26.30 -19.91
C LEU A 256 21.36 27.05 -21.23
N GLY A 257 21.97 28.23 -21.22
CA GLY A 257 22.24 29.01 -22.43
C GLY A 257 23.63 29.60 -22.40
N LEU A 258 24.33 29.56 -23.52
CA LEU A 258 25.61 30.24 -23.70
C LEU A 258 25.36 31.75 -23.83
N LEU A 259 26.08 32.55 -23.03
CA LEU A 259 26.03 34.01 -23.08
C LEU A 259 27.08 34.55 -24.04
N ASP A 260 28.34 34.21 -23.78
CA ASP A 260 29.50 34.62 -24.57
C ASP A 260 30.66 33.60 -24.39
N TYR A 261 31.69 33.71 -25.23
CA TYR A 261 32.97 33.03 -25.02
C TYR A 261 34.12 33.99 -25.35
N SER A 262 35.20 33.93 -24.56
CA SER A 262 36.37 34.82 -24.67
C SER A 262 37.68 34.04 -24.61
N GLN A 263 38.79 34.64 -25.03
CA GLN A 263 40.10 33.98 -24.97
C GLN A 263 40.57 33.81 -23.52
N GLN A 264 40.96 32.59 -23.18
CA GLN A 264 41.41 32.19 -21.86
C GLN A 264 42.84 32.69 -21.59
N THR A 265 43.04 33.39 -20.46
CA THR A 265 44.35 33.92 -20.03
C THR A 265 45.14 32.94 -19.15
N ALA A 266 44.50 31.90 -18.61
CA ALA A 266 45.11 30.92 -17.72
C ALA A 266 45.84 29.80 -18.50
N LYS A 267 47.11 29.52 -18.14
CA LYS A 267 47.93 28.47 -18.79
C LYS A 267 47.35 27.06 -18.54
N VAL A 268 47.01 26.35 -19.61
CA VAL A 268 46.66 24.92 -19.60
C VAL A 268 47.86 24.11 -19.08
N SER A 269 47.62 23.20 -18.15
CA SER A 269 48.69 22.38 -17.53
C SER A 269 49.11 21.24 -18.46
N LYS A 270 50.34 20.72 -18.30
CA LYS A 270 50.86 19.63 -19.15
C LYS A 270 50.40 18.25 -18.67
N THR A 271 50.21 18.07 -17.36
CA THR A 271 49.79 16.79 -16.78
C THR A 271 48.53 16.94 -15.93
N LYS A 272 47.79 15.82 -15.80
CA LYS A 272 46.57 15.71 -14.98
C LYS A 272 46.82 16.13 -13.52
N GLU A 273 47.89 15.62 -12.93
CA GLU A 273 48.24 15.84 -11.52
C GLU A 273 48.66 17.28 -11.26
N GLU A 274 49.33 17.92 -12.23
CA GLU A 274 49.72 19.31 -12.15
C GLU A 274 48.50 20.24 -12.20
N ALA A 275 47.49 19.94 -13.01
CA ALA A 275 46.23 20.69 -13.06
C ALA A 275 45.49 20.64 -11.72
N LEU A 276 45.35 19.45 -11.14
CA LEU A 276 44.71 19.26 -9.83
C LEU A 276 45.52 19.92 -8.70
N LYS A 277 46.86 19.82 -8.72
CA LYS A 277 47.73 20.47 -7.73
C LYS A 277 47.66 21.99 -7.83
N LYS A 278 47.71 22.57 -9.03
CA LYS A 278 47.58 24.03 -9.25
C LYS A 278 46.26 24.57 -8.74
N PHE A 279 45.16 23.93 -9.12
CA PHE A 279 43.83 24.28 -8.60
C PHE A 279 43.77 24.18 -7.06
N ALA A 280 44.28 23.09 -6.48
CA ALA A 280 44.34 22.94 -5.03
C ALA A 280 45.22 24.00 -4.34
N THR A 281 46.34 24.43 -4.94
CA THR A 281 47.20 25.49 -4.39
C THR A 281 46.60 26.89 -4.52
N GLU A 282 45.93 27.19 -5.64
CA GLU A 282 45.23 28.45 -5.88
C GLU A 282 44.11 28.63 -4.84
N GLN A 283 43.36 27.56 -4.57
CA GLN A 283 42.24 27.58 -3.64
C GLN A 283 42.64 27.39 -2.17
N LYS A 284 43.84 26.84 -1.87
CA LYS A 284 44.38 26.74 -0.51
C LYS A 284 44.62 28.11 0.13
N LYS A 285 44.83 29.17 -0.66
CA LYS A 285 44.94 30.55 -0.18
C LYS A 285 43.68 31.01 0.56
N ASP A 286 42.52 30.40 0.27
CA ASP A 286 41.23 30.64 0.93
C ASP A 286 40.90 29.62 2.04
N GLY A 287 41.85 28.78 2.46
CA GLY A 287 41.63 27.75 3.49
C GLY A 287 40.75 26.57 3.06
N ALA A 288 40.48 26.42 1.76
CA ALA A 288 39.60 25.39 1.21
C ALA A 288 40.33 24.05 0.98
N LYS A 289 39.68 22.94 1.37
CA LYS A 289 40.11 21.56 1.07
C LYS A 289 39.17 20.95 0.04
N TYR A 290 39.70 20.40 -1.05
CA TYR A 290 38.91 19.74 -2.08
C TYR A 290 38.98 18.22 -1.95
N VAL A 291 37.83 17.56 -2.06
CA VAL A 291 37.68 16.11 -1.91
C VAL A 291 36.96 15.54 -3.11
N LYS A 292 37.29 14.30 -3.49
CA LYS A 292 36.66 13.57 -4.58
C LYS A 292 35.26 13.12 -4.16
N HIS A 293 34.25 13.44 -4.96
CA HIS A 293 32.84 13.06 -4.78
C HIS A 293 32.31 12.36 -6.05
N SER A 294 31.15 11.70 -5.90
CA SER A 294 30.38 11.14 -7.02
C SER A 294 29.47 12.20 -7.65
N ILE A 295 29.06 11.99 -8.91
CA ILE A 295 28.03 12.79 -9.60
C ILE A 295 26.61 12.52 -9.08
N VAL A 296 26.39 11.33 -8.50
CA VAL A 296 25.08 10.94 -7.94
C VAL A 296 24.76 11.80 -6.71
N SER A 297 23.52 12.30 -6.64
CA SER A 297 23.07 13.10 -5.50
C SER A 297 23.12 12.31 -4.19
N GLU A 298 23.53 12.98 -3.12
CA GLU A 298 23.63 12.37 -1.79
C GLU A 298 22.49 12.84 -0.88
N ARG A 299 22.14 11.98 0.09
CA ARG A 299 21.17 12.31 1.14
C ARG A 299 21.79 13.33 2.10
N ASP A 300 21.07 14.42 2.37
CA ASP A 300 21.42 15.34 3.46
C ASP A 300 21.06 14.66 4.80
N VAL A 301 22.00 14.62 5.74
CA VAL A 301 21.85 13.90 7.02
C VAL A 301 20.77 14.54 7.91
N ARG A 302 20.36 15.78 7.62
CA ARG A 302 19.30 16.50 8.35
C ARG A 302 17.97 16.40 7.60
N ASP A 303 17.30 15.24 7.68
CA ASP A 303 15.93 15.08 7.15
C ASP A 303 14.89 15.94 7.92
N CYS A 304 15.25 16.51 9.07
CA CYS A 304 14.51 17.63 9.64
C CYS A 304 15.43 18.65 10.33
N ALA A 305 15.39 19.90 9.87
CA ALA A 305 16.28 20.95 10.37
C ALA A 305 15.63 21.92 11.37
N GLU A 306 14.32 22.20 11.25
CA GLU A 306 13.56 23.15 12.10
C GLU A 306 12.06 22.78 12.17
N GLY A 307 11.52 22.63 13.40
CA GLY A 307 10.09 22.48 13.66
C GLY A 307 9.50 21.08 13.42
N CYS A 308 10.31 20.02 13.52
CA CYS A 308 9.77 18.68 13.78
C CYS A 308 9.72 18.48 15.28
N LEU A 309 8.53 18.12 15.76
CA LEU A 309 8.31 17.73 17.14
C LEU A 309 8.88 16.34 17.37
N ASN A 310 9.47 16.13 18.53
CA ASN A 310 9.84 14.78 18.97
C ASN A 310 8.58 13.94 19.16
N ILE A 311 8.66 12.61 19.07
CA ILE A 311 7.49 11.73 19.28
C ILE A 311 6.82 11.96 20.64
N ILE A 312 7.60 12.24 21.69
CA ILE A 312 7.05 12.55 23.02
C ILE A 312 6.20 13.83 22.95
N GLU A 313 6.72 14.89 22.32
CA GLU A 313 5.99 16.16 22.16
C GLU A 313 4.74 16.00 21.27
N VAL A 314 4.79 15.15 20.25
CA VAL A 314 3.64 14.84 19.40
C VAL A 314 2.56 14.11 20.20
N VAL A 315 2.95 13.11 21.00
CA VAL A 315 2.00 12.37 21.84
C VAL A 315 1.41 13.28 22.91
N ASP A 316 2.22 14.13 23.55
CA ASP A 316 1.73 15.10 24.54
C ASP A 316 0.76 16.12 23.91
N GLN A 317 1.03 16.57 22.66
CA GLN A 317 0.16 17.51 21.96
C GLN A 317 -1.20 16.91 21.56
N PHE A 318 -1.22 15.64 21.19
CA PHE A 318 -2.41 14.94 20.67
C PHE A 318 -2.92 13.86 21.63
N HIS A 319 -2.60 13.95 22.92
CA HIS A 319 -2.92 12.92 23.91
C HIS A 319 -4.43 12.64 23.94
N ASP A 320 -5.25 13.68 24.08
CA ASP A 320 -6.72 13.58 24.08
C ASP A 320 -7.27 12.90 22.81
N ASP A 321 -6.73 13.22 21.64
CA ASP A 321 -7.15 12.65 20.35
C ASP A 321 -6.78 11.16 20.21
N LEU A 322 -5.77 10.68 20.94
CA LEU A 322 -5.29 9.29 20.92
C LEU A 322 -5.99 8.39 21.94
N THR A 323 -6.87 8.95 22.77
CA THR A 323 -7.67 8.19 23.75
C THR A 323 -8.71 7.28 23.09
N LYS A 324 -9.15 6.27 23.85
CA LYS A 324 -10.17 5.30 23.42
C LYS A 324 -11.49 5.97 23.02
N GLU A 325 -11.88 7.05 23.70
CA GLU A 325 -13.15 7.75 23.48
C GLU A 325 -13.23 8.42 22.11
N ASN A 326 -12.08 8.93 21.62
CA ASN A 326 -11.98 9.61 20.33
C ASN A 326 -11.71 8.65 19.16
N MET A 327 -11.63 7.34 19.38
CA MET A 327 -11.52 6.37 18.29
C MET A 327 -12.73 6.48 17.35
N ALA A 328 -12.51 6.23 16.07
CA ALA A 328 -13.45 6.46 14.96
C ALA A 328 -13.78 7.95 14.67
N ASN A 329 -13.07 8.91 15.26
CA ASN A 329 -13.11 10.33 14.85
C ASN A 329 -11.97 10.68 13.89
N THR A 330 -12.18 11.69 13.03
CA THR A 330 -11.15 12.15 12.09
C THR A 330 -9.92 12.71 12.79
N SER A 331 -10.07 13.39 13.93
CA SER A 331 -8.94 13.97 14.69
C SER A 331 -7.99 12.87 15.19
N SER A 332 -8.56 11.78 15.71
CA SER A 332 -7.80 10.62 16.19
C SER A 332 -6.98 9.96 15.07
N VAL A 333 -7.54 9.80 13.87
CA VAL A 333 -6.80 9.27 12.71
C VAL A 333 -5.68 10.22 12.27
N GLN A 334 -5.93 11.54 12.28
CA GLN A 334 -4.91 12.52 11.93
C GLN A 334 -3.76 12.56 12.95
N ALA A 335 -4.08 12.46 14.24
CA ALA A 335 -3.12 12.33 15.33
C ALA A 335 -2.29 11.04 15.17
N TYR A 336 -2.96 9.92 14.91
CA TYR A 336 -2.32 8.63 14.64
C TYR A 336 -1.30 8.69 13.48
N ILE A 337 -1.69 9.21 12.32
CA ILE A 337 -0.77 9.35 11.16
C ILE A 337 0.43 10.24 11.53
N THR A 338 0.21 11.29 12.32
CA THR A 338 1.27 12.21 12.77
C THR A 338 2.23 11.52 13.74
N ALA A 339 1.70 10.74 14.68
CA ALA A 339 2.49 9.95 15.64
C ALA A 339 3.30 8.85 14.92
N VAL A 340 2.72 8.12 13.97
CA VAL A 340 3.44 7.11 13.17
C VAL A 340 4.63 7.72 12.44
N ARG A 341 4.44 8.90 11.82
CA ARG A 341 5.51 9.62 11.12
C ARG A 341 6.66 10.00 12.06
N ALA A 342 6.35 10.47 13.27
CA ALA A 342 7.36 10.80 14.27
C ALA A 342 8.05 9.54 14.83
N ALA A 343 7.29 8.45 15.05
CA ALA A 343 7.83 7.18 15.51
C ALA A 343 8.82 6.54 14.52
N ARG A 344 8.63 6.74 13.21
CA ARG A 344 9.57 6.31 12.16
C ARG A 344 10.94 6.98 12.26
N GLN A 345 11.00 8.18 12.81
CA GLN A 345 12.24 8.97 12.95
C GLN A 345 12.90 8.80 14.32
N ALA A 346 12.17 8.26 15.31
CA ALA A 346 12.66 8.10 16.67
C ALA A 346 13.57 6.88 16.81
N ASP A 347 14.50 6.97 17.77
CA ASP A 347 15.39 5.88 18.14
C ASP A 347 14.74 4.94 19.17
N GLN A 348 15.32 3.75 19.32
CA GLN A 348 14.81 2.70 20.21
C GLN A 348 14.67 3.18 21.66
N LYS A 349 15.61 4.00 22.16
CA LYS A 349 15.59 4.45 23.56
C LYS A 349 14.41 5.40 23.80
N THR A 350 14.18 6.37 22.92
CA THR A 350 13.05 7.31 23.02
C THR A 350 11.71 6.57 22.96
N LEU A 351 11.57 5.61 22.03
CA LEU A 351 10.36 4.80 21.93
C LEU A 351 10.11 3.94 23.18
N SER A 352 11.15 3.31 23.74
CA SER A 352 11.02 2.54 24.98
C SER A 352 10.66 3.41 26.18
N LYS A 353 11.13 4.66 26.23
CA LYS A 353 10.76 5.63 27.26
C LYS A 353 9.28 6.00 27.13
N LEU A 354 8.81 6.28 25.91
CA LEU A 354 7.42 6.64 25.63
C LEU A 354 6.42 5.58 26.13
N MET A 355 6.73 4.29 25.93
CA MET A 355 5.88 3.17 26.37
C MET A 355 5.82 2.99 27.89
N LYS A 356 6.82 3.50 28.64
CA LYS A 356 6.93 3.34 30.11
C LYS A 356 6.37 4.53 30.89
N LEU A 357 5.95 5.59 30.21
CA LEU A 357 5.39 6.77 30.86
C LEU A 357 4.01 6.44 31.44
N LYS A 358 3.85 6.64 32.76
CA LYS A 358 2.58 6.39 33.47
C LYS A 358 1.42 7.26 32.96
N THR A 359 1.73 8.45 32.43
CA THR A 359 0.75 9.37 31.82
C THR A 359 0.10 8.82 30.55
N ASN A 360 0.69 7.76 29.97
CA ASN A 360 0.27 7.20 28.69
C ASN A 360 -0.42 5.83 28.84
N GLU A 361 -0.75 5.41 30.06
CA GLU A 361 -1.40 4.10 30.28
C GLU A 361 -2.80 4.03 29.64
N ASP A 362 -3.52 5.15 29.59
CA ASP A 362 -4.84 5.28 28.95
C ASP A 362 -4.78 5.21 27.40
N ILE A 363 -3.68 5.69 26.80
CA ILE A 363 -3.45 5.64 25.34
C ILE A 363 -2.56 4.46 24.90
N LYS A 364 -2.24 3.54 25.81
CA LYS A 364 -1.25 2.46 25.57
C LYS A 364 -1.60 1.56 24.39
N PHE A 365 -2.89 1.22 24.20
CA PHE A 365 -3.36 0.48 23.02
C PHE A 365 -3.06 1.23 21.72
N THR A 366 -3.32 2.54 21.68
CA THR A 366 -3.05 3.38 20.52
C THR A 366 -1.56 3.52 20.25
N LEU A 367 -0.72 3.61 21.30
CA LEU A 367 0.74 3.63 21.15
C LEU A 367 1.28 2.33 20.55
N ILE A 368 0.71 1.19 20.94
CA ILE A 368 1.03 -0.11 20.33
C ILE A 368 0.70 -0.09 18.83
N ASP A 369 -0.46 0.46 18.43
CA ASP A 369 -0.82 0.60 17.01
C ASP A 369 0.15 1.50 16.24
N VAL A 370 0.59 2.59 16.88
CA VAL A 370 1.56 3.53 16.29
C VAL A 370 2.90 2.83 16.04
N LEU A 371 3.41 2.08 17.03
CA LEU A 371 4.67 1.35 16.90
C LEU A 371 4.57 0.23 15.86
N ALA A 372 3.44 -0.49 15.81
CA ALA A 372 3.24 -1.56 14.85
C ALA A 372 3.18 -1.03 13.40
N ALA A 373 2.53 0.12 13.18
CA ALA A 373 2.46 0.77 11.88
C ALA A 373 3.74 1.52 11.48
N ALA A 374 4.60 1.88 12.43
CA ALA A 374 5.88 2.52 12.15
C ALA A 374 6.80 1.63 11.31
N GLN A 375 6.76 0.30 11.51
CA GLN A 375 7.46 -0.70 10.69
C GLN A 375 9.00 -0.53 10.62
N THR A 376 9.60 0.14 11.61
CA THR A 376 11.06 0.26 11.74
C THR A 376 11.63 -0.84 12.64
N ARG A 377 12.91 -1.18 12.47
CA ARG A 377 13.60 -2.14 13.36
C ARG A 377 13.56 -1.69 14.83
N ALA A 378 13.70 -0.39 15.08
CA ALA A 378 13.62 0.18 16.41
C ALA A 378 12.23 -0.05 17.03
N ALA A 379 11.15 0.29 16.32
CA ALA A 379 9.79 0.10 16.81
C ALA A 379 9.46 -1.38 17.06
N LEU A 380 9.82 -2.27 16.13
CA LEU A 380 9.63 -3.72 16.28
C LEU A 380 10.36 -4.25 17.52
N SER A 381 11.63 -3.87 17.71
CA SER A 381 12.41 -4.33 18.86
C SER A 381 11.84 -3.86 20.21
N VAL A 382 11.23 -2.67 20.26
CA VAL A 382 10.55 -2.17 21.47
C VAL A 382 9.29 -2.97 21.71
N LEU A 383 8.45 -3.19 20.67
CA LEU A 383 7.24 -4.00 20.81
C LEU A 383 7.54 -5.42 21.30
N MET A 384 8.50 -6.11 20.69
CA MET A 384 8.85 -7.48 21.09
C MET A 384 9.45 -7.57 22.49
N LYS A 385 10.11 -6.51 22.98
CA LYS A 385 10.76 -6.49 24.30
C LYS A 385 9.80 -6.12 25.43
N GLU A 386 8.86 -5.21 25.17
CA GLU A 386 7.94 -4.71 26.20
C GLU A 386 6.70 -5.60 26.37
N LEU A 387 6.45 -6.52 25.42
CA LEU A 387 5.35 -7.49 25.49
C LEU A 387 5.87 -8.84 26.02
N ASP A 388 5.32 -9.29 27.15
CA ASP A 388 5.65 -10.59 27.73
C ASP A 388 4.73 -11.70 27.19
N PHE A 389 5.21 -12.44 26.20
CA PHE A 389 4.49 -13.55 25.58
C PHE A 389 4.35 -14.79 26.48
N ALA A 390 5.13 -14.89 27.55
CA ALA A 390 5.05 -15.99 28.51
C ALA A 390 3.97 -15.76 29.58
N SER A 391 3.57 -14.51 29.81
CA SER A 391 2.53 -14.15 30.76
C SER A 391 1.12 -14.48 30.24
N THR A 392 0.21 -14.77 31.16
CA THR A 392 -1.24 -14.90 30.91
C THR A 392 -1.98 -13.58 31.13
N GLU A 393 -1.30 -12.55 31.67
CA GLU A 393 -1.83 -11.21 31.87
C GLU A 393 -1.65 -10.35 30.62
N ASN A 394 -2.48 -9.32 30.46
CA ASN A 394 -2.35 -8.33 29.38
C ASN A 394 -2.34 -8.89 27.94
N THR A 395 -2.97 -10.05 27.73
CA THR A 395 -3.07 -10.71 26.40
C THR A 395 -3.64 -9.78 25.33
N GLY A 396 -4.52 -8.83 25.70
CA GLY A 396 -5.06 -7.82 24.80
C GLY A 396 -4.00 -6.91 24.15
N TYR A 397 -2.95 -6.50 24.88
CA TYR A 397 -1.85 -5.70 24.30
C TYR A 397 -1.05 -6.50 23.28
N ILE A 398 -0.87 -7.80 23.55
CA ILE A 398 -0.13 -8.70 22.66
C ILE A 398 -0.92 -8.94 21.37
N GLU A 399 -2.21 -9.29 21.49
CA GLU A 399 -3.11 -9.46 20.34
C GLU A 399 -3.17 -8.19 19.49
N ARG A 400 -3.19 -7.02 20.15
CA ARG A 400 -3.17 -5.72 19.48
C ARG A 400 -1.92 -5.51 18.64
N ALA A 401 -0.75 -5.70 19.23
CA ALA A 401 0.52 -5.54 18.54
C ALA A 401 0.65 -6.49 17.36
N LEU A 402 0.29 -7.76 17.56
CA LEU A 402 0.32 -8.79 16.51
C LEU A 402 -0.65 -8.47 15.37
N THR A 403 -1.83 -7.93 15.68
CA THR A 403 -2.80 -7.48 14.67
C THR A 403 -2.24 -6.32 13.85
N GLY A 404 -1.66 -5.30 14.51
CA GLY A 404 -1.01 -4.19 13.81
C GLY A 404 0.13 -4.64 12.89
N ILE A 405 0.95 -5.60 13.35
CA ILE A 405 2.03 -6.19 12.54
C ILE A 405 1.47 -7.00 11.36
N ALA A 406 0.37 -7.74 11.55
CA ALA A 406 -0.30 -8.47 10.47
C ALA A 406 -0.78 -7.53 9.36
N PHE A 407 -1.19 -6.30 9.70
CA PHE A 407 -1.57 -5.24 8.77
C PHE A 407 -0.41 -4.41 8.22
N SER A 408 0.85 -4.75 8.52
CA SER A 408 2.03 -4.07 7.96
C SER A 408 1.95 -3.93 6.43
N SER A 409 2.25 -2.73 5.94
CA SER A 409 2.23 -2.39 4.51
C SER A 409 3.46 -2.89 3.75
N HIS A 410 4.61 -2.94 4.43
CA HIS A 410 5.90 -3.32 3.87
C HIS A 410 6.65 -4.23 4.88
N PRO A 411 6.31 -5.52 4.95
CA PRO A 411 6.90 -6.43 5.95
C PRO A 411 8.42 -6.56 5.75
N SER A 412 9.14 -6.68 6.86
CA SER A 412 10.60 -6.87 6.87
C SER A 412 10.98 -8.30 7.23
N GLU A 413 12.13 -8.77 6.75
CA GLU A 413 12.68 -10.07 7.13
C GLU A 413 12.92 -10.17 8.65
N ALA A 414 13.29 -9.06 9.29
CA ALA A 414 13.45 -9.00 10.74
C ALA A 414 12.14 -9.33 11.49
N ALA A 415 10.99 -8.88 10.99
CA ALA A 415 9.69 -9.21 11.59
C ALA A 415 9.41 -10.72 11.54
N LEU A 416 9.75 -11.39 10.43
CA LEU A 416 9.60 -12.84 10.31
C LEU A 416 10.51 -13.60 11.29
N ILE A 417 11.77 -13.16 11.43
CA ILE A 417 12.74 -13.79 12.35
C ILE A 417 12.25 -13.69 13.80
N GLU A 418 11.87 -12.50 14.25
CA GLU A 418 11.40 -12.26 15.62
C GLU A 418 10.11 -13.04 15.91
N LEU A 419 9.11 -12.97 15.03
CA LEU A 419 7.84 -13.70 15.20
C LEU A 419 8.05 -15.23 15.19
N THR A 420 8.98 -15.73 14.37
CA THR A 420 9.32 -17.17 14.35
C THR A 420 10.00 -17.58 15.65
N ALA A 421 10.86 -16.73 16.22
CA ALA A 421 11.47 -16.97 17.52
C ALA A 421 10.41 -17.03 18.63
N VAL A 422 9.47 -16.07 18.64
CA VAL A 422 8.34 -16.04 19.60
C VAL A 422 7.47 -17.30 19.46
N PHE A 423 7.11 -17.71 18.24
CA PHE A 423 6.24 -18.87 18.02
C PHE A 423 6.87 -20.20 18.50
N LYS A 424 8.21 -20.29 18.50
CA LYS A 424 8.94 -21.48 19.00
C LYS A 424 9.11 -21.51 20.51
N GLN A 425 8.96 -20.36 21.18
CA GLN A 425 9.05 -20.27 22.63
C GLN A 425 7.74 -20.70 23.30
N LYS A 426 7.76 -20.85 24.63
CA LYS A 426 6.56 -21.11 25.40
C LYS A 426 5.70 -19.84 25.45
N ILE A 427 4.49 -19.91 24.92
CA ILE A 427 3.50 -18.84 24.97
C ILE A 427 2.50 -19.16 26.09
N GLY A 428 2.20 -18.18 26.95
CA GLY A 428 1.35 -18.39 28.12
C GLY A 428 -0.12 -18.66 27.81
N SER A 429 -0.62 -18.16 26.68
CA SER A 429 -2.02 -18.27 26.26
C SER A 429 -2.17 -18.85 24.85
N ASP A 430 -3.06 -19.82 24.67
CA ASP A 430 -3.35 -20.42 23.36
C ASP A 430 -3.95 -19.41 22.37
N LYS A 431 -4.71 -18.42 22.86
CA LYS A 431 -5.25 -17.31 22.04
C LYS A 431 -4.13 -16.46 21.43
N VAL A 432 -3.10 -16.17 22.24
CA VAL A 432 -1.92 -15.45 21.77
C VAL A 432 -1.13 -16.31 20.79
N ARG A 433 -0.98 -17.61 21.06
CA ARG A 433 -0.30 -18.55 20.15
C ARG A 433 -0.97 -18.62 18.78
N GLU A 434 -2.30 -18.72 18.73
CA GLU A 434 -3.08 -18.66 17.49
C GLU A 434 -2.84 -17.33 16.77
N THR A 435 -2.91 -16.20 17.49
CA THR A 435 -2.69 -14.88 16.91
C THR A 435 -1.28 -14.71 16.33
N VAL A 436 -0.24 -15.23 17.01
CA VAL A 436 1.14 -15.24 16.46
C VAL A 436 1.20 -16.03 15.16
N GLY A 437 0.56 -17.20 15.09
CA GLY A 437 0.48 -18.00 13.87
C GLY A 437 -0.21 -17.26 12.72
N LEU A 438 -1.36 -16.64 12.99
CA LEU A 438 -2.10 -15.82 12.03
C LEU A 438 -1.25 -14.65 11.49
N THR A 439 -0.57 -13.93 12.38
CA THR A 439 0.31 -12.81 12.02
C THR A 439 1.50 -13.30 11.21
N LEU A 440 2.14 -14.40 11.60
CA LEU A 440 3.27 -14.98 10.87
C LEU A 440 2.86 -15.40 9.46
N GLY A 441 1.67 -15.98 9.29
CA GLY A 441 1.08 -16.27 7.97
C GLY A 441 0.89 -15.02 7.12
N ALA A 442 0.29 -13.97 7.70
CA ALA A 442 -0.01 -12.74 6.97
C ALA A 442 1.27 -12.00 6.53
N VAL A 443 2.27 -11.92 7.41
CA VAL A 443 3.57 -11.31 7.12
C VAL A 443 4.32 -12.13 6.07
N LEU A 444 4.30 -13.47 6.15
CA LEU A 444 4.91 -14.36 5.15
C LEU A 444 4.31 -14.12 3.77
N ASN A 445 2.98 -14.14 3.65
CA ASN A 445 2.29 -13.92 2.38
C ASN A 445 2.68 -12.59 1.74
N LYS A 446 2.63 -11.51 2.53
CA LYS A 446 3.02 -10.17 2.07
C LYS A 446 4.50 -10.13 1.67
N PHE A 447 5.40 -10.74 2.45
CA PHE A 447 6.83 -10.75 2.17
C PHE A 447 7.17 -11.49 0.87
N CYS A 448 6.52 -12.64 0.62
CA CYS A 448 6.66 -13.43 -0.60
C CYS A 448 6.12 -12.69 -1.83
N ASN A 449 5.02 -11.95 -1.69
CA ASN A 449 4.42 -11.21 -2.80
C ASN A 449 5.22 -9.96 -3.20
N THR A 450 6.06 -9.40 -2.31
CA THR A 450 6.85 -8.18 -2.61
C THR A 450 7.89 -8.41 -3.70
N LYS A 451 8.62 -9.54 -3.62
CA LYS A 451 9.62 -9.98 -4.61
C LYS A 451 9.64 -11.49 -4.62
N ALA A 452 9.65 -12.10 -5.81
CA ALA A 452 9.71 -13.56 -5.94
C ALA A 452 10.92 -14.18 -5.18
N GLU A 453 12.07 -13.51 -5.21
CA GLU A 453 13.30 -13.93 -4.49
C GLU A 453 13.11 -14.00 -2.96
N ASN A 454 12.25 -13.17 -2.38
CA ASN A 454 11.96 -13.18 -0.94
C ASN A 454 11.32 -14.51 -0.51
N CYS A 455 10.49 -15.09 -1.37
CA CYS A 455 9.84 -16.37 -1.13
C CYS A 455 10.85 -17.53 -1.05
N GLU A 456 12.03 -17.37 -1.64
CA GLU A 456 13.13 -18.34 -1.59
C GLU A 456 14.11 -18.10 -0.44
N SER A 457 13.86 -17.10 0.42
CA SER A 457 14.69 -16.86 1.60
C SER A 457 14.64 -18.04 2.58
N LYS A 458 15.73 -18.24 3.32
CA LYS A 458 15.84 -19.30 4.33
C LYS A 458 14.74 -19.20 5.40
N VAL A 459 14.41 -17.98 5.82
CA VAL A 459 13.38 -17.70 6.83
C VAL A 459 11.98 -18.09 6.30
N ALA A 460 11.66 -17.75 5.05
CA ALA A 460 10.38 -18.14 4.46
C ALA A 460 10.24 -19.67 4.33
N GLN A 461 11.31 -20.36 3.91
CA GLN A 461 11.35 -21.82 3.85
C GLN A 461 11.18 -22.47 5.23
N GLU A 462 11.81 -21.91 6.26
CA GLU A 462 11.69 -22.38 7.64
C GLU A 462 10.25 -22.29 8.15
N ILE A 463 9.56 -21.17 7.89
CA ILE A 463 8.15 -21.00 8.30
C ILE A 463 7.25 -21.97 7.55
N ARG A 464 7.45 -22.16 6.23
CA ARG A 464 6.69 -23.17 5.46
C ARG A 464 6.86 -24.57 6.05
N ASN A 465 8.08 -24.94 6.43
CA ASN A 465 8.35 -26.22 7.08
C ASN A 465 7.72 -26.33 8.48
N LEU A 466 7.64 -25.21 9.21
CA LEU A 466 6.93 -25.15 10.49
C LEU A 466 5.44 -25.42 10.31
N ILE A 467 4.79 -24.79 9.33
CA ILE A 467 3.38 -25.03 9.01
C ILE A 467 3.16 -26.50 8.58
N LYS A 468 4.02 -27.03 7.69
CA LYS A 468 3.93 -28.43 7.23
C LYS A 468 4.02 -29.44 8.37
N ARG A 469 4.89 -29.20 9.36
CA ARG A 469 4.99 -30.06 10.54
C ARG A 469 3.75 -29.93 11.42
N GLY A 470 3.32 -28.70 11.69
CA GLY A 470 2.10 -28.41 12.44
C GLY A 470 0.87 -29.13 11.91
N LEU A 471 0.61 -29.04 10.60
CA LEU A 471 -0.51 -29.72 9.94
C LEU A 471 -0.44 -31.26 10.02
N LYS A 472 0.73 -31.85 10.24
CA LYS A 472 0.89 -33.31 10.38
C LYS A 472 0.77 -33.79 11.83
N GLU A 473 1.17 -32.94 12.77
CA GLU A 473 1.25 -33.24 14.19
C GLU A 473 -0.04 -32.86 14.95
N ALA A 474 -0.84 -31.94 14.41
CA ALA A 474 -2.11 -31.52 14.98
C ALA A 474 -3.09 -32.70 15.16
N LYS A 475 -3.70 -32.79 16.35
CA LYS A 475 -4.65 -33.87 16.68
C LYS A 475 -5.97 -33.37 17.26
N THR A 476 -5.98 -32.15 17.81
CA THR A 476 -7.19 -31.56 18.39
C THR A 476 -7.86 -30.62 17.39
N GLU A 477 -9.17 -30.42 17.55
CA GLU A 477 -9.95 -29.47 16.74
C GLU A 477 -9.31 -28.07 16.74
N ASP A 478 -8.85 -27.58 17.90
CA ASP A 478 -8.23 -26.27 18.06
C ASP A 478 -6.87 -26.17 17.35
N GLU A 479 -6.04 -27.22 17.42
CA GLU A 479 -4.75 -27.26 16.72
C GLU A 479 -4.93 -27.30 15.20
N GLU A 480 -5.83 -28.17 14.70
CA GLU A 480 -6.14 -28.26 13.27
C GLU A 480 -6.67 -26.92 12.76
N THR A 481 -7.59 -26.31 13.50
CA THR A 481 -8.16 -25.00 13.21
C THR A 481 -7.09 -23.92 13.14
N MET A 482 -6.21 -23.82 14.14
CA MET A 482 -5.12 -22.84 14.18
C MET A 482 -4.22 -22.96 12.95
N TYR A 483 -3.74 -24.17 12.62
CA TYR A 483 -2.83 -24.35 11.49
C TYR A 483 -3.51 -24.13 10.14
N ILE A 484 -4.79 -24.47 9.97
CA ILE A 484 -5.53 -24.14 8.75
C ILE A 484 -5.69 -22.62 8.61
N GLN A 485 -5.98 -21.89 9.69
CA GLN A 485 -6.06 -20.44 9.63
C GLN A 485 -4.68 -19.80 9.34
N PHE A 486 -3.60 -20.38 9.86
CA PHE A 486 -2.23 -19.99 9.51
C PHE A 486 -2.00 -20.16 8.00
N VAL A 487 -2.36 -21.33 7.43
CA VAL A 487 -2.29 -21.58 5.98
C VAL A 487 -3.09 -20.53 5.20
N ARG A 488 -4.31 -20.24 5.64
CA ARG A 488 -5.18 -19.21 5.07
C ARG A 488 -4.50 -17.85 4.96
N ASN A 489 -3.85 -17.38 6.02
CA ASN A 489 -3.12 -16.11 5.97
C ASN A 489 -1.84 -16.18 5.14
N SER A 490 -1.17 -17.34 5.10
CA SER A 490 0.07 -17.55 4.32
C SER A 490 -0.16 -17.51 2.81
N GLY A 491 -1.35 -17.89 2.34
CA GLY A 491 -1.72 -17.88 0.93
C GLY A 491 -0.87 -18.77 0.01
N GLN A 492 -0.11 -19.74 0.55
CA GLN A 492 0.82 -20.55 -0.25
C GLN A 492 0.13 -21.74 -0.92
N PRO A 493 0.19 -21.91 -2.27
CA PRO A 493 -0.51 -22.99 -2.97
C PRO A 493 -0.04 -24.41 -2.62
N GLU A 494 1.17 -24.58 -2.08
CA GLU A 494 1.72 -25.88 -1.68
C GLU A 494 0.90 -26.61 -0.60
N PHE A 495 0.03 -25.91 0.12
CA PHE A 495 -0.81 -26.49 1.17
C PHE A 495 -2.15 -27.04 0.67
N ILE A 496 -2.51 -26.86 -0.60
CA ILE A 496 -3.80 -27.30 -1.15
C ILE A 496 -4.05 -28.78 -0.89
N GLU A 497 -3.04 -29.64 -1.04
CA GLU A 497 -3.20 -31.08 -0.79
C GLU A 497 -3.51 -31.41 0.68
N HIS A 498 -2.94 -30.65 1.61
CA HIS A 498 -3.22 -30.80 3.04
C HIS A 498 -4.63 -30.34 3.34
N LEU A 499 -5.06 -29.19 2.79
CA LEU A 499 -6.41 -28.67 2.93
C LEU A 499 -7.46 -29.64 2.39
N LEU A 500 -7.21 -30.30 1.26
CA LEU A 500 -8.11 -31.33 0.72
C LEU A 500 -8.26 -32.52 1.66
N LYS A 501 -7.19 -32.92 2.36
CA LYS A 501 -7.25 -34.00 3.34
C LYS A 501 -8.18 -33.63 4.50
N PHE A 502 -8.02 -32.44 5.07
CA PHE A 502 -8.90 -31.94 6.13
C PHE A 502 -10.35 -31.74 5.65
N ALA A 503 -10.53 -31.20 4.44
CA ALA A 503 -11.84 -30.99 3.84
C ALA A 503 -12.61 -32.30 3.60
N GLU A 504 -11.94 -33.41 3.26
CA GLU A 504 -12.61 -34.70 3.03
C GLU A 504 -12.72 -35.59 4.27
N PHE A 505 -11.73 -35.57 5.18
CA PHE A 505 -11.52 -36.65 6.15
C PHE A 505 -11.30 -36.21 7.60
N SER A 506 -11.45 -34.93 7.96
CA SER A 506 -11.39 -34.53 9.38
C SER A 506 -12.49 -35.22 10.19
N GLU A 507 -12.28 -35.33 11.51
CA GLU A 507 -13.30 -35.80 12.45
C GLU A 507 -14.24 -34.66 12.88
N PHE A 508 -13.83 -33.40 12.66
CA PHE A 508 -14.52 -32.22 13.17
C PHE A 508 -15.24 -31.45 12.03
N PRO A 509 -16.57 -31.21 12.12
CA PRO A 509 -17.30 -30.45 11.11
C PRO A 509 -16.77 -29.03 10.85
N LEU A 510 -16.34 -28.33 11.91
CA LEU A 510 -15.76 -27.00 11.81
C LEU A 510 -14.50 -26.99 10.93
N VAL A 511 -13.65 -28.02 11.08
CA VAL A 511 -12.40 -28.17 10.33
C VAL A 511 -12.67 -28.40 8.84
N HIS A 512 -13.69 -29.21 8.49
CA HIS A 512 -14.11 -29.39 7.10
C HIS A 512 -14.47 -28.06 6.45
N HIS A 513 -15.37 -27.30 7.10
CA HIS A 513 -15.80 -26.00 6.60
C HIS A 513 -14.61 -25.04 6.46
N LEU A 514 -13.75 -24.97 7.48
CA LEU A 514 -12.61 -24.06 7.49
C LEU A 514 -11.63 -24.38 6.36
N ALA A 515 -11.32 -25.66 6.12
CA ALA A 515 -10.46 -26.10 5.03
C ALA A 515 -11.02 -25.69 3.66
N ILE A 516 -12.32 -25.90 3.42
CA ILE A 516 -13.00 -25.48 2.19
C ILE A 516 -12.98 -23.95 2.04
N SER A 517 -13.32 -23.22 3.11
CA SER A 517 -13.32 -21.76 3.08
C SER A 517 -11.93 -21.16 2.83
N THR A 518 -10.86 -21.89 3.22
CA THR A 518 -9.47 -21.50 2.98
C THR A 518 -9.09 -21.68 1.51
N LEU A 519 -9.66 -22.68 0.81
CA LEU A 519 -9.42 -22.86 -0.62
C LEU A 519 -9.92 -21.68 -1.46
N ASN A 520 -10.93 -20.94 -1.00
CA ASN A 520 -11.46 -19.75 -1.71
C ASN A 520 -10.45 -18.59 -1.84
N ILE A 521 -9.31 -18.64 -1.14
CA ILE A 521 -8.30 -17.57 -1.17
C ILE A 521 -7.40 -17.72 -2.40
N TYR A 522 -7.27 -18.93 -2.93
CA TYR A 522 -6.41 -19.20 -4.07
C TYR A 522 -7.08 -18.79 -5.37
N ASP A 523 -6.28 -18.26 -6.29
CA ASP A 523 -6.74 -17.97 -7.64
C ASP A 523 -7.30 -19.23 -8.32
N VAL A 524 -8.29 -19.04 -9.20
CA VAL A 524 -8.98 -20.13 -9.91
C VAL A 524 -8.00 -21.04 -10.68
N GLN A 525 -6.81 -20.53 -11.03
CA GLN A 525 -5.74 -21.30 -11.67
C GLN A 525 -5.18 -22.44 -10.80
N HIS A 526 -5.24 -22.29 -9.48
CA HIS A 526 -4.80 -23.30 -8.51
C HIS A 526 -5.93 -24.26 -8.09
N LEU A 527 -7.18 -23.96 -8.45
CA LEU A 527 -8.35 -24.79 -8.16
C LEU A 527 -8.58 -25.80 -9.29
N ASP A 528 -7.71 -26.79 -9.33
CA ASP A 528 -7.68 -27.82 -10.36
C ASP A 528 -8.88 -28.80 -10.31
N ASN A 529 -8.90 -29.75 -11.24
CA ASN A 529 -9.92 -30.80 -11.28
C ASN A 529 -9.89 -31.74 -10.06
N LYS A 530 -8.75 -31.84 -9.35
CA LYS A 530 -8.65 -32.66 -8.13
C LYS A 530 -9.44 -32.00 -7.01
N VAL A 531 -9.31 -30.68 -6.84
CA VAL A 531 -10.10 -29.87 -5.90
C VAL A 531 -11.59 -30.00 -6.23
N LYS A 532 -11.99 -29.77 -7.49
CA LYS A 532 -13.41 -29.83 -7.87
C LYS A 532 -14.04 -31.21 -7.65
N LYS A 533 -13.31 -32.29 -7.94
CA LYS A 533 -13.77 -33.66 -7.65
C LYS A 533 -13.92 -33.92 -6.15
N ALA A 534 -13.04 -33.37 -5.30
CA ALA A 534 -13.16 -33.46 -3.85
C ALA A 534 -14.42 -32.75 -3.36
N MET A 535 -14.64 -31.51 -3.81
CA MET A 535 -15.85 -30.75 -3.45
C MET A 535 -17.13 -31.43 -3.93
N GLY A 536 -17.12 -32.05 -5.12
CA GLY A 536 -18.25 -32.83 -5.63
C GLY A 536 -18.57 -34.02 -4.72
N ARG A 537 -17.55 -34.74 -4.23
CA ARG A 537 -17.75 -35.85 -3.26
C ARG A 537 -18.34 -35.38 -1.94
N ILE A 538 -17.93 -34.21 -1.46
CA ILE A 538 -18.43 -33.61 -0.22
C ILE A 538 -19.88 -33.19 -0.40
N PHE A 539 -20.19 -32.42 -1.45
CA PHE A 539 -21.53 -31.92 -1.72
C PHE A 539 -22.55 -33.05 -1.93
N HIS A 540 -22.18 -34.06 -2.71
CA HIS A 540 -23.03 -35.24 -3.00
C HIS A 540 -22.92 -36.35 -1.94
N GLN A 541 -22.12 -36.17 -0.89
CA GLN A 541 -21.95 -37.13 0.21
C GLN A 541 -21.59 -38.55 -0.27
N ASN A 542 -20.71 -38.68 -1.26
CA ASN A 542 -20.39 -39.99 -1.86
C ASN A 542 -19.57 -40.92 -0.95
N LYS A 543 -18.92 -40.36 0.09
CA LYS A 543 -18.04 -41.11 1.01
C LYS A 543 -18.54 -41.05 2.44
N LEU A 544 -18.77 -39.84 2.93
CA LEU A 544 -19.15 -39.53 4.30
C LEU A 544 -20.38 -38.61 4.30
N LYS A 545 -21.07 -38.57 5.43
CA LYS A 545 -22.06 -37.53 5.72
C LYS A 545 -21.33 -36.26 6.16
N TYR A 546 -21.88 -35.12 5.78
CA TYR A 546 -21.33 -33.78 6.03
C TYR A 546 -22.47 -32.84 6.41
N GLU A 547 -22.20 -31.87 7.28
CA GLU A 547 -23.13 -30.79 7.64
C GLU A 547 -23.60 -29.99 6.42
N SER A 548 -24.75 -29.33 6.57
CA SER A 548 -25.33 -28.47 5.54
C SER A 548 -24.38 -27.35 5.10
N THR A 549 -23.72 -26.69 6.06
CA THR A 549 -22.77 -25.58 5.85
C THR A 549 -21.50 -26.01 5.10
N VAL A 550 -21.01 -27.23 5.37
CA VAL A 550 -19.85 -27.81 4.67
C VAL A 550 -20.21 -28.08 3.21
N ARG A 551 -21.43 -28.57 2.97
CA ARG A 551 -21.93 -28.87 1.62
C ARG A 551 -22.22 -27.60 0.82
N SER A 552 -22.80 -26.56 1.45
CA SER A 552 -23.01 -25.26 0.80
C SER A 552 -21.68 -24.62 0.41
N ALA A 553 -20.68 -24.67 1.29
CA ALA A 553 -19.32 -24.18 1.02
C ALA A 553 -18.67 -24.93 -0.16
N ALA A 554 -18.78 -26.26 -0.20
CA ALA A 554 -18.25 -27.08 -1.29
C ALA A 554 -18.93 -26.75 -2.63
N ALA A 555 -20.26 -26.64 -2.64
CA ALA A 555 -21.01 -26.27 -3.84
C ALA A 555 -20.65 -24.85 -4.32
N ASN A 556 -20.57 -23.88 -3.40
CA ASN A 556 -20.18 -22.51 -3.73
C ASN A 556 -18.77 -22.43 -4.33
N LEU A 557 -17.80 -23.18 -3.78
CA LEU A 557 -16.45 -23.25 -4.34
C LEU A 557 -16.45 -23.79 -5.78
N ILE A 558 -17.25 -24.82 -6.09
CA ILE A 558 -17.41 -25.33 -7.47
C ILE A 558 -17.99 -24.24 -8.38
N LEU A 559 -19.07 -23.58 -7.94
CA LEU A 559 -19.78 -22.58 -8.74
C LEU A 559 -18.91 -21.36 -9.08
N VAL A 560 -18.00 -20.98 -8.18
CA VAL A 560 -17.08 -19.85 -8.38
C VAL A 560 -15.82 -20.26 -9.15
N ALA A 561 -15.35 -21.51 -9.04
CA ALA A 561 -14.09 -21.99 -9.62
C ALA A 561 -14.20 -22.49 -11.07
N ASN A 562 -14.73 -21.67 -11.98
CA ASN A 562 -14.92 -22.00 -13.41
C ASN A 562 -15.58 -23.39 -13.59
N PRO A 563 -16.87 -23.53 -13.24
CA PRO A 563 -17.56 -24.82 -13.29
C PRO A 563 -17.75 -25.30 -14.73
N SER A 564 -17.67 -26.61 -14.91
CA SER A 564 -18.09 -27.28 -16.14
C SER A 564 -19.61 -27.44 -16.19
N GLU A 565 -20.14 -27.58 -17.40
CA GLU A 565 -21.58 -27.77 -17.61
C GLU A 565 -22.12 -28.99 -16.85
N ARG A 566 -21.35 -30.09 -16.82
CA ARG A 566 -21.74 -31.33 -16.10
C ARG A 566 -21.81 -31.13 -14.59
N GLU A 567 -20.88 -30.36 -14.02
CA GLU A 567 -20.88 -30.06 -12.58
C GLU A 567 -22.13 -29.27 -12.20
N VAL A 568 -22.47 -28.24 -12.99
CA VAL A 568 -23.68 -27.44 -12.77
C VAL A 568 -24.95 -28.29 -12.94
N GLN A 569 -25.01 -29.14 -13.97
CA GLN A 569 -26.14 -30.06 -14.17
C GLN A 569 -26.33 -31.00 -12.97
N ASN A 570 -25.25 -31.60 -12.47
CA ASN A 570 -25.31 -32.49 -11.31
C ASN A 570 -25.79 -31.79 -10.04
N ILE A 571 -25.32 -30.56 -9.80
CA ILE A 571 -25.76 -29.75 -8.66
C ILE A 571 -27.26 -29.48 -8.77
N ILE A 572 -27.72 -28.96 -9.91
CA ILE A 572 -29.13 -28.59 -10.12
C ILE A 572 -30.05 -29.82 -10.00
N MET A 573 -29.68 -30.95 -10.62
CA MET A 573 -30.46 -32.20 -10.51
C MET A 573 -30.59 -32.69 -9.07
N SER A 574 -29.59 -32.42 -8.23
CA SER A 574 -29.62 -32.87 -6.84
C SER A 574 -30.55 -32.04 -5.94
N LEU A 575 -30.83 -30.78 -6.29
CA LEU A 575 -31.55 -29.83 -5.42
C LEU A 575 -32.91 -30.35 -4.95
N SER A 576 -33.70 -30.95 -5.84
CA SER A 576 -35.03 -31.47 -5.51
C SER A 576 -35.02 -32.72 -4.63
N TYR A 577 -33.87 -33.39 -4.49
CA TYR A 577 -33.70 -34.61 -3.69
C TYR A 577 -32.93 -34.35 -2.39
N LEU A 578 -32.53 -33.10 -2.14
CA LEU A 578 -31.90 -32.73 -0.88
C LEU A 578 -32.92 -32.78 0.25
N LYS A 579 -32.55 -33.43 1.35
CA LYS A 579 -33.37 -33.45 2.58
C LYS A 579 -33.49 -32.07 3.21
N SER A 580 -32.41 -31.29 3.22
CA SER A 580 -32.41 -29.91 3.70
C SER A 580 -32.94 -28.97 2.62
N ARG A 581 -34.06 -28.32 2.92
CA ARG A 581 -34.69 -27.34 2.03
C ARG A 581 -33.88 -26.04 2.00
N GLU A 582 -33.33 -25.65 3.15
CA GLU A 582 -32.50 -24.45 3.27
C GLU A 582 -31.21 -24.54 2.44
N LEU A 583 -30.56 -25.70 2.42
CA LEU A 583 -29.39 -25.94 1.55
C LEU A 583 -29.75 -25.80 0.07
N ALA A 584 -30.87 -26.38 -0.35
CA ALA A 584 -31.31 -26.31 -1.75
C ALA A 584 -31.62 -24.86 -2.16
N ASN A 585 -32.32 -24.13 -1.29
CA ASN A 585 -32.68 -22.74 -1.49
C ASN A 585 -31.44 -21.83 -1.51
N PHE A 586 -30.47 -22.04 -0.62
CA PHE A 586 -29.20 -21.29 -0.61
C PHE A 586 -28.45 -21.44 -1.92
N ILE A 587 -28.28 -22.67 -2.42
CA ILE A 587 -27.55 -22.93 -3.66
C ILE A 587 -28.26 -22.28 -4.86
N LEU A 588 -29.59 -22.37 -4.90
CA LEU A 588 -30.38 -21.73 -5.94
C LEU A 588 -30.24 -20.19 -5.88
N ALA A 589 -30.36 -19.61 -4.70
CA ALA A 589 -30.14 -18.18 -4.47
C ALA A 589 -28.73 -17.76 -4.92
N ARG A 590 -27.72 -18.59 -4.62
CA ARG A 590 -26.33 -18.35 -5.03
C ARG A 590 -26.13 -18.39 -6.54
N ILE A 591 -26.75 -19.36 -7.24
CA ILE A 591 -26.72 -19.43 -8.71
C ILE A 591 -27.35 -18.16 -9.31
N ASN A 592 -28.51 -17.75 -8.82
CA ASN A 592 -29.20 -16.55 -9.28
C ASN A 592 -28.38 -15.28 -9.03
N ASP A 593 -27.71 -15.18 -7.87
CA ASP A 593 -26.83 -14.07 -7.54
C ASP A 593 -25.62 -14.00 -8.48
N LEU A 594 -24.96 -15.13 -8.78
CA LEU A 594 -23.86 -15.20 -9.74
C LEU A 594 -24.28 -14.79 -11.16
N ILE A 595 -25.49 -15.18 -11.58
CA ILE A 595 -26.05 -14.78 -12.89
C ILE A 595 -26.32 -13.26 -12.91
N LYS A 596 -26.95 -12.72 -11.85
CA LYS A 596 -27.33 -11.31 -11.74
C LYS A 596 -26.11 -10.38 -11.68
N THR A 597 -25.06 -10.80 -10.99
CA THR A 597 -23.82 -10.01 -10.81
C THR A 597 -22.89 -10.05 -12.02
N GLY A 598 -23.13 -10.92 -13.00
CA GLY A 598 -22.24 -11.06 -14.16
C GLY A 598 -20.94 -11.79 -13.85
N HIS A 599 -20.94 -12.73 -12.89
CA HIS A 599 -19.76 -13.51 -12.53
C HIS A 599 -19.20 -14.28 -13.76
N PRO A 600 -17.88 -14.56 -13.86
CA PRO A 600 -17.30 -15.35 -14.95
C PRO A 600 -18.01 -16.68 -15.25
N SER A 601 -18.58 -17.32 -14.23
CA SER A 601 -19.37 -18.56 -14.37
C SER A 601 -20.74 -18.38 -15.03
N ARG A 602 -21.20 -17.15 -15.25
CA ARG A 602 -22.57 -16.81 -15.69
C ARG A 602 -22.96 -17.57 -16.95
N ASP A 603 -22.10 -17.62 -17.96
CA ASP A 603 -22.49 -18.17 -19.26
C ASP A 603 -22.79 -19.66 -19.18
N VAL A 604 -22.03 -20.41 -18.38
CA VAL A 604 -22.28 -21.83 -18.12
C VAL A 604 -23.57 -22.00 -17.30
N LEU A 605 -23.78 -21.18 -16.28
CA LEU A 605 -24.98 -21.23 -15.45
C LEU A 605 -26.25 -20.94 -16.27
N VAL A 606 -26.26 -19.87 -17.08
CA VAL A 606 -27.37 -19.51 -17.96
C VAL A 606 -27.65 -20.61 -18.98
N LYS A 607 -26.61 -21.23 -19.55
CA LYS A 607 -26.76 -22.35 -20.50
C LYS A 607 -27.48 -23.54 -19.87
N VAL A 608 -27.16 -23.90 -18.62
CA VAL A 608 -27.86 -25.00 -17.93
C VAL A 608 -29.27 -24.58 -17.49
N MET A 609 -29.43 -23.35 -17.00
CA MET A 609 -30.71 -22.81 -16.52
C MET A 609 -31.73 -22.56 -17.64
N THR A 610 -31.31 -22.47 -18.89
CA THR A 610 -32.22 -22.37 -20.06
C THR A 610 -32.78 -23.72 -20.50
N ASN A 611 -32.14 -24.82 -20.11
CA ASN A 611 -32.58 -26.17 -20.46
C ASN A 611 -33.67 -26.64 -19.49
N SER A 612 -34.89 -26.80 -19.99
CA SER A 612 -36.08 -27.20 -19.22
C SER A 612 -35.96 -28.56 -18.53
N LYS A 613 -35.06 -29.43 -18.99
CA LYS A 613 -34.77 -30.71 -18.35
C LYS A 613 -34.21 -30.52 -16.93
N TYR A 614 -33.38 -29.52 -16.73
CA TYR A 614 -32.71 -29.23 -15.46
C TYR A 614 -33.38 -28.08 -14.72
N SER A 615 -33.91 -27.12 -15.46
CA SER A 615 -34.48 -25.87 -14.96
C SER A 615 -35.99 -25.85 -15.18
N ASN A 616 -36.72 -26.40 -14.22
CA ASN A 616 -38.18 -26.46 -14.22
C ASN A 616 -38.72 -26.03 -12.85
N TYR A 617 -40.04 -25.80 -12.77
CA TYR A 617 -40.68 -25.34 -11.53
C TYR A 617 -40.47 -26.31 -10.35
N TRP A 618 -40.33 -27.61 -10.60
CA TRP A 618 -40.08 -28.59 -9.56
C TRP A 618 -38.69 -28.43 -8.92
N THR A 619 -37.66 -28.16 -9.73
CA THR A 619 -36.30 -27.95 -9.24
C THR A 619 -36.10 -26.53 -8.69
N LEU A 620 -36.74 -25.52 -9.28
CA LEU A 620 -36.52 -24.11 -8.94
C LEU A 620 -37.44 -23.56 -7.84
N ALA A 621 -38.60 -24.17 -7.58
CA ALA A 621 -39.50 -23.71 -6.51
C ALA A 621 -39.08 -24.27 -5.14
N GLN A 622 -37.89 -23.89 -4.68
CA GLN A 622 -37.41 -24.24 -3.34
C GLN A 622 -38.00 -23.28 -2.30
N SER A 623 -38.47 -23.84 -1.18
CA SER A 623 -38.92 -23.07 -0.02
C SER A 623 -37.79 -22.94 1.00
N GLY A 624 -37.58 -21.76 1.55
CA GLY A 624 -36.64 -21.56 2.67
C GLY A 624 -36.37 -20.09 2.97
N MET A 625 -35.64 -19.83 4.05
CA MET A 625 -35.20 -18.50 4.49
C MET A 625 -33.78 -18.15 4.01
N ALA A 626 -32.98 -19.16 3.64
CA ALA A 626 -31.62 -18.97 3.15
C ALA A 626 -31.60 -18.06 1.92
N SER A 627 -30.58 -17.20 1.85
CA SER A 627 -30.49 -16.24 0.76
C SER A 627 -29.06 -15.87 0.44
N ALA A 628 -28.87 -15.45 -0.81
CA ALA A 628 -27.63 -14.88 -1.29
C ALA A 628 -27.96 -13.65 -2.15
N PHE A 629 -27.42 -12.50 -1.78
CA PHE A 629 -27.70 -11.26 -2.48
C PHE A 629 -26.48 -10.35 -2.52
N THR A 630 -26.14 -9.89 -3.72
CA THR A 630 -25.11 -8.89 -3.96
C THR A 630 -25.72 -7.62 -4.56
N GLY A 631 -25.38 -6.47 -3.97
CA GLY A 631 -25.78 -5.13 -4.40
C GLY A 631 -24.58 -4.18 -4.54
N TYR A 632 -24.82 -3.01 -5.15
CA TYR A 632 -23.81 -1.95 -5.26
C TYR A 632 -23.89 -0.99 -4.08
N LEU A 633 -22.77 -0.72 -3.43
CA LEU A 633 -22.59 0.40 -2.49
C LEU A 633 -22.44 1.71 -3.27
N HIS A 634 -21.64 1.68 -4.32
CA HIS A 634 -21.41 2.81 -5.22
C HIS A 634 -20.90 2.29 -6.56
N ARG A 635 -21.12 3.08 -7.62
CA ARG A 635 -20.62 2.79 -8.97
C ARG A 635 -20.19 4.10 -9.62
N PHE A 636 -18.89 4.34 -9.64
CA PHE A 636 -18.24 5.42 -10.37
C PHE A 636 -17.61 4.87 -11.67
N SER A 637 -17.06 5.75 -12.52
CA SER A 637 -16.35 5.32 -13.74
C SER A 637 -15.12 4.46 -13.45
N ASP A 638 -14.43 4.77 -12.35
CA ASP A 638 -13.09 4.24 -12.05
C ASP A 638 -13.10 3.23 -10.89
N SER A 639 -14.18 3.22 -10.10
CA SER A 639 -14.34 2.33 -8.95
C SER A 639 -15.78 1.91 -8.73
N SER A 640 -15.95 0.69 -8.23
CA SER A 640 -17.26 0.16 -7.82
C SER A 640 -17.12 -0.62 -6.52
N GLY A 641 -17.94 -0.29 -5.55
CA GLY A 641 -18.09 -1.04 -4.31
C GLY A 641 -19.34 -1.89 -4.36
N THR A 642 -19.24 -3.15 -3.95
CA THR A 642 -20.37 -4.07 -3.82
C THR A 642 -20.42 -4.65 -2.41
N TYR A 643 -21.63 -4.86 -1.89
CA TYR A 643 -21.86 -5.61 -0.66
C TYR A 643 -22.61 -6.88 -1.02
N ALA A 644 -22.22 -8.00 -0.42
CA ALA A 644 -22.88 -9.28 -0.57
C ALA A 644 -23.24 -9.84 0.79
N LEU A 645 -24.48 -10.29 0.94
CA LEU A 645 -25.02 -10.90 2.15
C LEU A 645 -25.41 -12.35 1.83
N PHE A 646 -24.77 -13.29 2.50
CA PHE A 646 -25.03 -14.72 2.39
C PHE A 646 -25.55 -15.22 3.74
N MET A 647 -26.72 -15.83 3.74
CA MET A 647 -27.39 -16.29 4.95
C MET A 647 -27.82 -17.74 4.80
N GLU A 648 -27.38 -18.55 5.74
CA GLU A 648 -27.67 -19.97 5.86
C GLU A 648 -28.46 -20.21 7.15
N TYR A 649 -29.53 -20.98 7.03
CA TYR A 649 -30.43 -21.34 8.12
C TYR A 649 -30.48 -22.87 8.27
N SER A 650 -30.79 -23.34 9.47
CA SER A 650 -31.22 -24.73 9.69
C SER A 650 -32.66 -24.91 9.24
N ASN A 651 -33.10 -26.16 9.04
CA ASN A 651 -34.50 -26.41 8.68
C ASN A 651 -35.48 -26.00 9.78
N ALA A 652 -35.01 -25.82 11.02
CA ALA A 652 -35.74 -25.23 12.13
C ALA A 652 -35.92 -23.71 12.04
N GLY A 653 -35.33 -23.07 11.02
CA GLY A 653 -35.36 -21.61 10.83
C GLY A 653 -34.39 -20.85 11.74
N MET A 654 -33.43 -21.53 12.38
CA MET A 654 -32.38 -20.88 13.16
C MET A 654 -31.23 -20.45 12.25
N MET A 655 -30.69 -19.25 12.45
CA MET A 655 -29.53 -18.78 11.71
C MET A 655 -28.32 -19.67 12.02
N ARG A 656 -27.63 -20.15 10.99
CA ARG A 656 -26.39 -20.92 11.12
C ARG A 656 -25.16 -20.12 10.74
N ARG A 657 -25.26 -19.38 9.64
CA ARG A 657 -24.16 -18.57 9.17
C ARG A 657 -24.66 -17.37 8.41
N THR A 658 -24.16 -16.20 8.77
CA THR A 658 -24.40 -14.95 8.04
C THR A 658 -23.07 -14.34 7.70
N GLU A 659 -22.79 -14.17 6.42
CA GLU A 659 -21.57 -13.55 5.92
C GLU A 659 -21.88 -12.27 5.14
N LEU A 660 -21.35 -11.15 5.63
CA LEU A 660 -21.29 -9.89 4.91
C LEU A 660 -19.93 -9.77 4.25
N HIS A 661 -19.92 -9.69 2.92
CA HIS A 661 -18.73 -9.45 2.12
C HIS A 661 -18.80 -8.04 1.54
N LEU A 662 -17.76 -7.26 1.77
CA LEU A 662 -17.57 -5.95 1.17
C LEU A 662 -16.44 -6.07 0.16
N PHE A 663 -16.76 -5.87 -1.12
CA PHE A 663 -15.78 -5.83 -2.20
C PHE A 663 -15.68 -4.41 -2.72
N SER A 664 -14.46 -3.97 -2.95
CA SER A 664 -14.19 -2.73 -3.66
C SER A 664 -13.30 -3.04 -4.84
N HIS A 665 -13.79 -2.72 -6.03
CA HIS A 665 -13.11 -2.90 -7.30
C HIS A 665 -12.64 -1.53 -7.77
N ILE A 666 -11.33 -1.39 -7.95
CA ILE A 666 -10.68 -0.18 -8.43
C ILE A 666 -9.84 -0.59 -9.64
N ASN A 667 -10.22 -0.14 -10.83
CA ASN A 667 -9.66 -0.63 -12.10
C ASN A 667 -9.67 -2.18 -12.15
N ASN A 668 -8.49 -2.82 -12.21
CA ASN A 668 -8.30 -4.28 -12.24
C ASN A 668 -7.94 -4.88 -10.87
N THR A 669 -8.09 -4.12 -9.79
CA THR A 669 -7.66 -4.53 -8.46
C THR A 669 -8.86 -4.57 -7.53
N GLN A 670 -8.89 -5.57 -6.66
CA GLN A 670 -9.97 -5.74 -5.70
C GLN A 670 -9.39 -5.83 -4.29
N PHE A 671 -10.10 -5.28 -3.33
CA PHE A 671 -9.93 -5.65 -1.93
C PHE A 671 -11.25 -6.13 -1.36
N HIS A 672 -11.13 -7.12 -0.47
CA HIS A 672 -12.23 -7.83 0.13
C HIS A 672 -12.12 -7.77 1.64
N SER A 673 -13.23 -7.43 2.29
CA SER A 673 -13.42 -7.55 3.73
C SER A 673 -14.64 -8.41 3.99
N GLN A 674 -14.56 -9.27 5.01
CA GLN A 674 -15.59 -10.21 5.39
C GLN A 674 -15.90 -10.06 6.87
N LEU A 675 -17.18 -10.01 7.20
CA LEU A 675 -17.67 -10.15 8.57
C LEU A 675 -18.67 -11.29 8.59
N GLY A 676 -18.43 -12.30 9.42
CA GLY A 676 -19.30 -13.46 9.54
C GLY A 676 -19.76 -13.67 10.97
N ILE A 677 -21.03 -14.02 11.15
CA ILE A 677 -21.56 -14.57 12.40
C ILE A 677 -21.86 -16.04 12.16
N VAL A 678 -21.44 -16.89 13.10
CA VAL A 678 -21.65 -18.34 13.07
C VAL A 678 -22.42 -18.73 14.32
N ALA A 679 -23.42 -19.58 14.15
CA ALA A 679 -24.26 -20.09 15.21
C ALA A 679 -24.50 -21.59 15.00
N GLN A 680 -24.43 -22.36 16.08
CA GLN A 680 -24.62 -23.82 16.10
C GLN A 680 -25.37 -24.22 17.37
N GLY A 681 -26.15 -25.31 17.31
CA GLY A 681 -26.83 -25.90 18.47
C GLY A 681 -27.83 -24.98 19.17
N LEU A 682 -28.51 -24.09 18.44
CA LEU A 682 -29.50 -23.16 18.99
C LEU A 682 -30.94 -23.73 18.94
N GLU A 683 -31.14 -24.87 18.29
CA GLU A 683 -32.43 -25.54 18.13
C GLU A 683 -33.05 -25.93 19.48
N GLY A 684 -32.20 -26.28 20.45
CA GLY A 684 -32.61 -26.56 21.82
C GLY A 684 -33.32 -25.39 22.52
N LEU A 685 -33.07 -24.13 22.11
CA LEU A 685 -33.76 -22.95 22.66
C LEU A 685 -35.23 -22.87 22.27
N THR A 686 -35.57 -23.39 21.09
CA THR A 686 -36.92 -23.33 20.53
C THR A 686 -37.68 -24.66 20.66
N GLY A 687 -37.01 -25.70 21.19
CA GLY A 687 -37.54 -27.05 21.26
C GLY A 687 -37.63 -27.74 19.89
N SER A 688 -36.83 -27.29 18.91
CA SER A 688 -36.76 -27.88 17.58
C SER A 688 -35.72 -29.02 17.54
N THR A 689 -35.90 -29.95 16.61
CA THR A 689 -34.95 -31.05 16.39
C THR A 689 -33.76 -30.56 15.56
N PRO A 690 -32.51 -30.90 15.94
CA PRO A 690 -31.32 -30.63 15.12
C PRO A 690 -31.41 -31.28 13.73
N ASP A 691 -30.68 -30.72 12.76
CA ASP A 691 -30.60 -31.30 11.41
C ASP A 691 -29.64 -32.52 11.37
N GLU A 692 -29.72 -33.32 10.30
CA GLU A 692 -28.85 -34.52 10.15
C GLU A 692 -27.36 -34.16 10.23
N GLY A 693 -26.65 -34.77 11.20
CA GLY A 693 -25.22 -34.53 11.45
C GLY A 693 -24.95 -33.53 12.58
N GLU A 694 -25.98 -33.05 13.27
CA GLU A 694 -25.87 -31.95 14.25
C GLU A 694 -26.42 -32.30 15.64
N GLU A 695 -26.73 -33.58 15.88
CA GLU A 695 -27.37 -34.05 17.12
C GLU A 695 -26.48 -33.91 18.36
N GLU A 696 -25.15 -33.89 18.19
CA GLU A 696 -24.15 -33.82 19.28
C GLU A 696 -23.48 -32.43 19.39
N LEU A 697 -23.98 -31.41 18.67
CA LEU A 697 -23.35 -30.09 18.68
C LEU A 697 -23.73 -29.26 19.92
N ASP A 698 -22.72 -28.72 20.58
CA ASP A 698 -22.90 -27.73 21.64
C ASP A 698 -23.43 -26.40 21.10
N SER A 699 -24.27 -25.72 21.88
CA SER A 699 -24.74 -24.36 21.57
C SER A 699 -23.57 -23.38 21.53
N MET A 700 -23.31 -22.78 20.38
CA MET A 700 -22.21 -21.83 20.18
C MET A 700 -22.66 -20.68 19.29
N VAL A 701 -22.25 -19.45 19.64
CA VAL A 701 -22.29 -18.31 18.73
C VAL A 701 -20.94 -17.62 18.74
N GLY A 702 -20.43 -17.33 17.55
CA GLY A 702 -19.18 -16.62 17.36
C GLY A 702 -19.21 -15.68 16.15
N MET A 703 -18.19 -14.84 16.08
CA MET A 703 -17.94 -13.90 15.02
C MET A 703 -16.57 -14.16 14.41
N ALA A 704 -16.48 -14.16 13.10
CA ALA A 704 -15.24 -14.34 12.38
C ALA A 704 -15.09 -13.22 11.35
N SER A 705 -14.02 -12.45 11.45
CA SER A 705 -13.76 -11.33 10.53
C SER A 705 -12.50 -11.56 9.72
N SER A 706 -12.45 -10.98 8.53
CA SER A 706 -11.26 -10.87 7.71
C SER A 706 -11.25 -9.50 7.05
N MET A 707 -10.10 -8.85 7.01
CA MET A 707 -9.98 -7.53 6.43
C MET A 707 -8.75 -7.48 5.54
N MET A 708 -8.89 -6.97 4.31
CA MET A 708 -7.79 -6.83 3.35
C MET A 708 -6.97 -8.11 3.14
N GLY A 709 -7.62 -9.28 3.15
CA GLY A 709 -6.96 -10.58 2.99
C GLY A 709 -6.28 -11.13 4.25
N VAL A 710 -6.35 -10.43 5.39
CA VAL A 710 -5.88 -10.93 6.68
C VAL A 710 -7.07 -11.49 7.46
N LYS A 711 -7.01 -12.77 7.85
CA LYS A 711 -7.96 -13.39 8.77
C LYS A 711 -7.57 -13.05 10.21
N LEU A 712 -8.53 -12.54 10.98
CA LEU A 712 -8.37 -12.29 12.41
C LEU A 712 -8.85 -13.50 13.20
N ARG A 713 -8.38 -13.62 14.44
CA ARG A 713 -8.81 -14.66 15.37
C ARG A 713 -10.33 -14.58 15.55
N PRO A 714 -11.08 -15.68 15.35
CA PRO A 714 -12.51 -15.72 15.64
C PRO A 714 -12.79 -15.39 17.10
N LEU A 715 -13.87 -14.65 17.35
CA LEU A 715 -14.36 -14.33 18.67
C LEU A 715 -15.57 -15.20 18.99
N THR A 716 -15.53 -15.93 20.08
CA THR A 716 -16.67 -16.72 20.56
C THR A 716 -17.41 -15.91 21.61
N PHE A 717 -18.69 -15.60 21.38
CA PHE A 717 -19.52 -14.90 22.37
C PHE A 717 -19.89 -15.84 23.52
N PHE A 718 -20.33 -17.05 23.18
CA PHE A 718 -20.52 -18.13 24.14
C PHE A 718 -20.34 -19.49 23.48
N ARG A 719 -20.01 -20.48 24.30
CA ARG A 719 -19.99 -21.91 23.96
C ARG A 719 -20.56 -22.67 25.15
N GLY A 720 -21.48 -23.58 24.87
CA GLY A 720 -22.24 -24.34 25.86
C GLY A 720 -23.45 -23.58 26.42
N TYR A 721 -24.49 -24.34 26.77
CA TYR A 721 -25.76 -23.80 27.27
C TYR A 721 -25.60 -23.02 28.59
N SER A 722 -24.70 -23.46 29.48
CA SER A 722 -24.46 -22.80 30.77
C SER A 722 -23.90 -21.38 30.62
N ASN A 723 -22.93 -21.18 29.73
CA ASN A 723 -22.33 -19.88 29.45
C ASN A 723 -23.35 -18.93 28.81
N MET A 724 -24.12 -19.42 27.84
CA MET A 724 -25.22 -18.67 27.23
C MET A 724 -26.24 -18.20 28.27
N MET A 725 -26.74 -19.10 29.13
CA MET A 725 -27.70 -18.75 30.18
C MET A 725 -27.10 -17.75 31.16
N SER A 726 -25.82 -17.87 31.51
CA SER A 726 -25.12 -16.89 32.35
C SER A 726 -25.17 -15.49 31.75
N LEU A 727 -24.95 -15.35 30.43
CA LEU A 727 -25.02 -14.06 29.74
C LEU A 727 -26.44 -13.48 29.75
N ILE A 728 -27.45 -14.31 29.49
CA ILE A 728 -28.86 -13.89 29.50
C ILE A 728 -29.28 -13.43 30.91
N TRP A 729 -28.90 -14.18 31.96
CA TRP A 729 -29.26 -13.86 33.35
C TRP A 729 -28.49 -12.68 33.94
N SER A 730 -27.28 -12.40 33.44
CA SER A 730 -26.58 -11.16 33.79
C SER A 730 -27.29 -9.89 33.28
N GLY A 731 -28.38 -10.04 32.49
CA GLY A 731 -29.23 -8.96 32.00
C GLY A 731 -28.44 -8.04 31.10
N SER A 732 -28.36 -8.37 29.81
CA SER A 732 -27.50 -7.72 28.80
C SER A 732 -27.39 -6.20 29.00
N SER A 733 -26.38 -5.83 29.77
CA SER A 733 -25.89 -4.48 30.04
C SER A 733 -24.39 -4.54 30.32
N GLY A 734 -23.73 -5.59 29.81
CA GLY A 734 -22.28 -5.61 29.71
C GLY A 734 -21.87 -4.56 28.70
N ASP A 735 -20.78 -3.84 28.98
CA ASP A 735 -20.16 -2.91 28.04
C ASP A 735 -20.10 -3.54 26.65
N PRO A 736 -20.43 -2.79 25.58
CA PRO A 736 -20.49 -3.32 24.23
C PRO A 736 -19.19 -4.07 23.92
N THR A 737 -19.28 -5.38 23.68
CA THR A 737 -18.13 -6.15 23.22
C THR A 737 -17.74 -5.60 21.85
N GLY A 738 -16.57 -4.96 21.80
CA GLY A 738 -16.18 -4.17 20.64
C GLY A 738 -14.74 -4.36 20.23
N VAL A 739 -14.52 -4.35 18.92
CA VAL A 739 -13.18 -4.33 18.33
C VAL A 739 -12.92 -2.89 17.88
N GLU A 740 -11.99 -2.24 18.57
CA GLU A 740 -11.58 -0.88 18.27
C GLU A 740 -10.19 -0.93 17.69
N ALA A 741 -9.93 -0.52 16.45
CA ALA A 741 -8.63 -0.66 15.78
C ALA A 741 -8.19 0.58 15.00
N MET A 742 -6.91 0.97 15.12
CA MET A 742 -6.25 1.93 14.23
C MET A 742 -5.27 1.22 13.32
N LEU A 743 -5.52 1.27 12.02
CA LEU A 743 -4.80 0.45 11.05
C LEU A 743 -4.32 1.30 9.88
N MET A 744 -3.08 1.03 9.45
CA MET A 744 -2.44 1.66 8.30
C MET A 744 -2.93 0.99 7.00
N LEU A 745 -3.75 1.67 6.20
CA LEU A 745 -4.28 1.13 4.93
C LEU A 745 -3.32 1.37 3.76
N THR A 746 -2.96 2.63 3.53
CA THR A 746 -2.08 3.03 2.43
C THR A 746 -0.80 3.59 3.00
N ASP A 747 0.35 3.11 2.53
CA ASP A 747 1.64 3.61 2.96
C ASP A 747 2.60 3.62 1.78
N TYR A 748 3.06 4.81 1.43
CA TYR A 748 3.96 5.02 0.32
C TYR A 748 4.96 6.09 0.69
N LEU A 749 6.22 5.76 0.45
CA LEU A 749 7.33 6.69 0.56
C LEU A 749 8.22 6.52 -0.66
N GLN A 750 8.52 7.64 -1.30
CA GLN A 750 9.54 7.69 -2.34
C GLN A 750 10.34 8.98 -2.18
N HIS A 751 11.66 8.84 -2.11
CA HIS A 751 12.56 9.95 -2.32
C HIS A 751 12.91 10.05 -3.80
N VAL A 752 12.53 11.16 -4.41
CA VAL A 752 12.79 11.46 -5.81
C VAL A 752 14.03 12.34 -5.90
N LEU A 753 15.06 11.83 -6.57
CA LEU A 753 16.27 12.58 -6.93
C LEU A 753 16.06 13.20 -8.32
N LEU A 754 15.74 14.49 -8.36
CA LEU A 754 15.50 15.21 -9.61
C LEU A 754 16.80 15.42 -10.38
N SER A 755 16.70 15.58 -11.70
CA SER A 755 17.82 15.92 -12.58
C SER A 755 18.47 17.26 -12.24
N SER A 756 17.73 18.15 -11.59
CA SER A 756 18.23 19.40 -11.01
C SER A 756 19.12 19.21 -9.78
N GLY A 757 19.23 17.97 -9.28
CA GLY A 757 19.93 17.60 -8.04
C GLY A 757 19.11 17.81 -6.78
N LEU A 758 17.98 18.51 -6.86
CA LEU A 758 17.10 18.70 -5.71
C LEU A 758 16.37 17.39 -5.36
N ARG A 759 16.16 17.17 -4.06
CA ARG A 759 15.52 15.98 -3.52
C ARG A 759 14.11 16.32 -3.08
N VAL A 760 13.12 15.59 -3.58
CA VAL A 760 11.73 15.72 -3.16
C VAL A 760 11.30 14.43 -2.48
N LYS A 761 10.77 14.55 -1.26
CA LYS A 761 10.14 13.43 -0.56
C LYS A 761 8.64 13.44 -0.88
N ALA A 762 8.17 12.36 -1.49
CA ALA A 762 6.76 12.07 -1.70
C ALA A 762 6.30 11.02 -0.70
N GLU A 763 5.30 11.35 0.12
CA GLU A 763 4.77 10.51 1.18
C GLU A 763 3.25 10.47 1.09
N VAL A 764 2.66 9.28 1.12
CA VAL A 764 1.21 9.08 1.20
C VAL A 764 0.90 8.10 2.32
N MET A 765 0.08 8.51 3.27
CA MET A 765 -0.34 7.72 4.41
C MET A 765 -1.87 7.75 4.54
N GLY A 766 -2.51 6.58 4.64
CA GLY A 766 -3.95 6.41 4.72
C GLY A 766 -4.37 5.62 5.95
N ALA A 767 -4.79 6.34 6.98
CA ALA A 767 -5.33 5.90 8.26
C ALA A 767 -6.77 5.34 8.21
N ILE A 768 -7.10 4.20 8.82
CA ILE A 768 -8.48 3.96 9.29
C ILE A 768 -8.51 3.74 10.80
N SER A 769 -9.44 4.41 11.48
CA SER A 769 -9.82 4.09 12.85
C SER A 769 -11.22 3.51 12.81
N THR A 770 -11.40 2.35 13.41
CA THR A 770 -12.65 1.60 13.44
C THR A 770 -13.04 1.30 14.87
N LYS A 771 -14.33 1.38 15.16
CA LYS A 771 -14.94 1.02 16.45
C LYS A 771 -16.20 0.23 16.14
N ILE A 772 -16.09 -1.08 16.26
CA ILE A 772 -17.23 -1.99 16.12
C ILE A 772 -17.79 -2.21 17.51
N THR A 773 -19.07 -1.91 17.71
CA THR A 773 -19.81 -2.21 18.94
C THR A 773 -21.04 -3.04 18.58
N ALA A 774 -21.31 -4.06 19.37
CA ALA A 774 -22.48 -4.91 19.23
C ALA A 774 -23.30 -4.86 20.51
N GLU A 775 -24.59 -4.58 20.35
CA GLU A 775 -25.60 -4.64 21.40
C GLU A 775 -26.62 -5.72 21.04
N ILE A 776 -26.93 -6.59 21.99
CA ILE A 776 -27.90 -7.68 21.82
C ILE A 776 -28.90 -7.55 22.94
N THR A 777 -30.17 -7.34 22.60
CA THR A 777 -31.29 -7.38 23.53
C THR A 777 -32.12 -8.62 23.23
N PHE A 778 -32.30 -9.46 24.26
CA PHE A 778 -33.00 -10.73 24.13
C PHE A 778 -34.13 -10.81 25.16
N SER A 779 -35.34 -11.11 24.70
CA SER A 779 -36.49 -11.30 25.58
C SER A 779 -37.22 -12.61 25.27
N LEU A 780 -37.13 -13.57 26.19
CA LEU A 780 -37.92 -14.80 26.14
C LEU A 780 -39.42 -14.54 26.31
N TRP A 781 -39.78 -13.51 27.07
CA TRP A 781 -41.17 -13.17 27.36
C TRP A 781 -41.87 -12.55 26.15
N ASN A 782 -41.21 -11.59 25.51
CA ASN A 782 -41.71 -10.96 24.28
C ASN A 782 -41.43 -11.80 23.04
N ARG A 783 -40.66 -12.88 23.17
CA ARG A 783 -40.24 -13.78 22.09
C ARG A 783 -39.58 -13.02 20.93
N ASN A 784 -38.73 -12.05 21.26
CA ASN A 784 -38.00 -11.27 20.28
C ASN A 784 -36.51 -11.14 20.62
N VAL A 785 -35.73 -10.92 19.57
CA VAL A 785 -34.30 -10.60 19.64
C VAL A 785 -34.05 -9.40 18.77
N GLU A 786 -33.37 -8.41 19.32
CA GLU A 786 -32.85 -7.28 18.57
C GLU A 786 -31.32 -7.23 18.72
N ILE A 787 -30.64 -7.18 17.58
CA ILE A 787 -29.19 -7.12 17.49
C ILE A 787 -28.86 -5.85 16.72
N VAL A 788 -28.18 -4.91 17.36
CA VAL A 788 -27.70 -3.68 16.72
C VAL A 788 -26.18 -3.70 16.75
N THR A 789 -25.59 -3.75 15.56
CA THR A 789 -24.14 -3.64 15.39
C THR A 789 -23.81 -2.34 14.68
N THR A 790 -23.07 -1.46 15.36
CA THR A 790 -22.58 -0.21 14.79
C THR A 790 -21.08 -0.31 14.56
N ASN A 791 -20.66 -0.13 13.31
CA ASN A 791 -19.26 -0.02 12.91
C ASN A 791 -18.96 1.45 12.60
N GLY A 792 -18.53 2.19 13.62
CA GLY A 792 -18.01 3.54 13.47
C GLY A 792 -16.63 3.50 12.81
N GLY A 793 -16.40 4.35 11.82
CA GLY A 793 -15.14 4.41 11.09
C GLY A 793 -14.78 5.83 10.67
N ALA A 794 -13.54 6.22 10.93
CA ALA A 794 -12.92 7.40 10.33
C ALA A 794 -11.77 6.99 9.43
N LEU A 795 -11.69 7.60 8.26
CA LEU A 795 -10.64 7.42 7.26
C LEU A 795 -9.98 8.77 6.99
N SER A 796 -8.64 8.80 7.02
CA SER A 796 -7.86 9.97 6.63
C SER A 796 -6.76 9.54 5.67
N VAL A 797 -6.74 10.11 4.46
CA VAL A 797 -5.67 9.92 3.49
C VAL A 797 -4.89 11.21 3.37
N GLN A 798 -3.67 11.23 3.89
CA GLN A 798 -2.75 12.35 3.84
C GLN A 798 -1.68 12.11 2.79
N CYS A 799 -1.61 13.03 1.84
CA CYS A 799 -0.55 13.06 0.85
C CYS A 799 0.32 14.30 1.09
N ARG A 800 1.63 14.11 1.04
CA ARG A 800 2.61 15.14 1.37
C ARG A 800 3.79 15.09 0.41
N LEU A 801 3.99 16.20 -0.31
CA LEU A 801 5.22 16.48 -1.02
C LEU A 801 6.04 17.48 -0.22
N THR A 802 7.30 17.16 0.03
CA THR A 802 8.23 18.06 0.73
C THR A 802 9.54 18.18 -0.04
N LEU A 803 9.89 19.40 -0.37
CA LEU A 803 11.24 19.82 -0.74
C LEU A 803 11.84 20.47 0.52
N GLU A 804 12.66 19.70 1.23
CA GLU A 804 13.38 20.19 2.40
C GLU A 804 14.86 20.30 2.07
N SER A 805 15.40 21.50 2.29
CA SER A 805 16.83 21.78 2.12
C SER A 805 17.27 22.75 3.21
N PRO A 806 18.59 22.88 3.47
CA PRO A 806 19.12 23.91 4.36
C PRO A 806 18.77 25.34 3.91
N MET A 807 18.36 25.54 2.65
CA MET A 807 18.02 26.82 2.05
C MET A 807 16.54 27.17 2.18
N ILE A 808 15.66 26.23 1.82
CA ILE A 808 14.21 26.41 1.73
C ILE A 808 13.48 25.17 2.22
N ARG A 809 12.30 25.41 2.79
CA ARG A 809 11.28 24.40 3.05
C ARG A 809 10.03 24.73 2.24
N ALA A 810 9.73 23.91 1.25
CA ALA A 810 8.50 23.97 0.49
C ALA A 810 7.72 22.65 0.65
N SER A 811 6.41 22.75 0.86
CA SER A 811 5.58 21.56 0.97
C SER A 811 4.16 21.78 0.48
N VAL A 812 3.62 20.75 -0.17
CA VAL A 812 2.20 20.65 -0.51
C VAL A 812 1.64 19.47 0.28
N ARG A 813 0.53 19.70 0.96
CA ARG A 813 -0.21 18.67 1.70
C ARG A 813 -1.65 18.68 1.20
N ASN A 814 -2.19 17.52 0.82
CA ASN A 814 -3.64 17.33 0.68
C ASN A 814 -4.05 16.25 1.67
N ALA A 815 -5.18 16.46 2.31
CA ALA A 815 -5.78 15.50 3.22
C ALA A 815 -7.23 15.30 2.80
N LEU A 816 -7.63 14.03 2.69
CA LEU A 816 -9.01 13.63 2.52
C LEU A 816 -9.46 12.94 3.79
N ASP A 817 -10.39 13.57 4.50
CA ASP A 817 -10.94 13.05 5.74
C ASP A 817 -12.42 12.72 5.55
N THR A 818 -12.84 11.59 6.10
CA THR A 818 -14.24 11.17 6.12
C THR A 818 -14.51 10.38 7.40
N GLN A 819 -15.72 10.55 7.92
CA GLN A 819 -16.23 9.80 9.06
C GLN A 819 -17.59 9.22 8.71
N SER A 820 -17.83 7.97 9.12
CA SER A 820 -19.05 7.24 8.87
C SER A 820 -19.33 6.28 10.02
N ALA A 821 -20.58 5.82 10.09
CA ALA A 821 -20.93 4.64 10.85
C ALA A 821 -21.77 3.73 9.96
N LEU A 822 -21.43 2.45 9.89
CA LEU A 822 -22.31 1.46 9.27
C LEU A 822 -23.12 0.81 10.37
N GLU A 823 -24.44 0.92 10.29
CA GLU A 823 -25.35 0.31 11.25
C GLU A 823 -26.03 -0.90 10.61
N PHE A 824 -25.90 -2.05 11.26
CA PHE A 824 -26.60 -3.28 10.92
C PHE A 824 -27.50 -3.67 12.07
N SER A 825 -28.82 -3.61 11.83
CA SER A 825 -29.84 -3.98 12.82
C SER A 825 -30.57 -5.23 12.35
N VAL A 826 -30.70 -6.23 13.22
CA VAL A 826 -31.50 -7.42 13.01
C VAL A 826 -32.57 -7.49 14.09
N PHE A 827 -33.83 -7.48 13.68
CA PHE A 827 -34.96 -7.71 14.57
C PHE A 827 -35.61 -9.03 14.20
N THR A 828 -35.75 -9.94 15.16
CA THR A 828 -36.36 -11.25 14.95
C THR A 828 -37.45 -11.51 15.97
N ASP A 829 -38.66 -11.76 15.48
CA ASP A 829 -39.82 -12.23 16.24
C ASP A 829 -39.97 -13.74 16.03
N PHE A 830 -39.74 -14.49 17.10
CA PHE A 830 -39.84 -15.95 17.13
C PHE A 830 -41.11 -16.45 17.83
N SER A 831 -42.15 -15.63 17.91
CA SER A 831 -43.47 -16.03 18.40
C SER A 831 -44.17 -17.09 17.53
N SER A 832 -43.81 -17.17 16.25
CA SER A 832 -44.33 -18.13 15.26
C SER A 832 -43.19 -18.78 14.46
N LEU A 833 -43.41 -20.01 13.98
CA LEU A 833 -42.48 -20.72 13.10
C LEU A 833 -43.02 -20.69 11.65
N PRO A 834 -42.22 -20.31 10.64
CA PRO A 834 -40.84 -19.79 10.74
C PRO A 834 -40.77 -18.40 11.40
N PRO A 835 -39.66 -18.06 12.08
CA PRO A 835 -39.50 -16.77 12.73
C PRO A 835 -39.52 -15.64 11.71
N LYS A 836 -40.12 -14.51 12.07
CA LYS A 836 -40.14 -13.30 11.24
C LYS A 836 -38.90 -12.49 11.55
N SER A 837 -38.02 -12.31 10.57
CA SER A 837 -36.77 -11.55 10.73
C SER A 837 -36.75 -10.37 9.76
N CYS A 838 -36.38 -9.19 10.26
CA CYS A 838 -36.12 -8.00 9.48
C CYS A 838 -34.70 -7.52 9.73
N MET A 839 -33.94 -7.40 8.65
CA MET A 839 -32.58 -6.89 8.67
C MET A 839 -32.51 -5.56 7.93
N ARG A 840 -31.77 -4.62 8.50
CA ARG A 840 -31.50 -3.31 7.89
C ARG A 840 -30.01 -3.05 7.94
N LEU A 841 -29.47 -2.67 6.79
CA LEU A 841 -28.11 -2.19 6.65
C LEU A 841 -28.19 -0.73 6.21
N SER A 842 -27.71 0.19 7.03
CA SER A 842 -27.79 1.62 6.74
C SER A 842 -26.53 2.36 7.12
N TYR A 843 -26.30 3.50 6.46
CA TYR A 843 -25.24 4.41 6.83
C TYR A 843 -25.78 5.85 6.82
N PRO A 844 -25.35 6.71 7.77
CA PRO A 844 -25.77 8.10 7.85
C PRO A 844 -25.12 8.92 6.73
N SER A 845 -25.51 10.19 6.60
CA SER A 845 -24.89 11.10 5.64
C SER A 845 -23.38 11.18 5.85
N LEU A 846 -22.63 10.95 4.78
CA LEU A 846 -21.18 10.98 4.73
C LEU A 846 -20.71 12.37 4.34
N THR A 847 -19.69 12.89 5.02
CA THR A 847 -19.04 14.15 4.64
C THR A 847 -17.58 13.89 4.30
N PHE A 848 -17.19 14.20 3.07
CA PHE A 848 -15.78 14.21 2.68
C PHE A 848 -15.26 15.63 2.81
N VAL A 849 -14.21 15.80 3.59
CA VAL A 849 -13.51 17.07 3.76
C VAL A 849 -12.15 16.94 3.10
N GLU A 850 -11.93 17.73 2.07
CA GLU A 850 -10.65 17.86 1.40
C GLU A 850 -9.96 19.13 1.88
N THR A 851 -8.71 19.00 2.33
CA THR A 851 -7.90 20.13 2.80
C THR A 851 -6.55 20.17 2.09
N LEU A 852 -6.41 21.12 1.19
CA LEU A 852 -5.14 21.45 0.56
C LEU A 852 -4.42 22.54 1.37
N ARG A 853 -3.15 22.30 1.69
CA ARG A 853 -2.26 23.25 2.35
C ARG A 853 -0.94 23.35 1.60
N LYS A 854 -0.67 24.53 1.05
CA LYS A 854 0.59 24.90 0.39
C LYS A 854 1.41 25.77 1.35
N PHE A 855 2.66 25.39 1.59
CA PHE A 855 3.55 26.07 2.53
C PHE A 855 4.93 26.27 1.91
N GLU A 856 5.50 27.46 2.12
CA GLU A 856 6.84 27.80 1.66
C GLU A 856 7.51 28.76 2.65
N LYS A 857 8.73 28.44 3.08
CA LYS A 857 9.53 29.31 3.94
C LYS A 857 11.00 29.18 3.62
N VAL A 858 11.64 30.32 3.39
CA VAL A 858 13.09 30.42 3.19
C VAL A 858 13.76 30.59 4.55
N ARG A 859 14.90 29.92 4.76
CA ARG A 859 15.62 30.00 6.02
C ARG A 859 16.19 31.40 6.23
N GLY A 860 15.87 32.01 7.38
CA GLY A 860 16.24 33.40 7.69
C GLY A 860 15.27 34.46 7.18
N SER A 861 14.17 34.08 6.52
CA SER A 861 13.07 34.99 6.19
C SER A 861 11.98 34.94 7.27
N GLU A 862 11.47 36.11 7.66
CA GLU A 862 10.28 36.23 8.51
C GLU A 862 9.00 35.91 7.74
N LYS A 863 9.02 36.10 6.41
CA LYS A 863 7.85 35.87 5.55
C LYS A 863 7.74 34.39 5.17
N LYS A 864 6.51 33.89 5.23
CA LYS A 864 6.15 32.53 4.83
C LYS A 864 4.93 32.59 3.92
N LEU A 865 4.89 31.72 2.92
CA LEU A 865 3.66 31.45 2.18
C LEU A 865 2.86 30.41 2.97
N LEU A 866 1.60 30.73 3.20
CA LEU A 866 0.61 29.77 3.67
C LEU A 866 -0.66 29.97 2.84
N ALA A 867 -1.00 28.99 2.02
CA ALA A 867 -2.28 28.94 1.34
C ALA A 867 -3.02 27.67 1.78
N MET A 868 -4.30 27.83 2.08
CA MET A 868 -5.17 26.74 2.48
C MET A 868 -6.47 26.82 1.67
N ARG A 869 -6.89 25.69 1.12
CA ARG A 869 -8.19 25.50 0.48
C ARG A 869 -8.86 24.32 1.17
N ARG A 870 -10.12 24.50 1.56
CA ARG A 870 -10.94 23.46 2.16
C ARG A 870 -12.21 23.31 1.32
N GLN A 871 -12.48 22.09 0.88
CA GLN A 871 -13.67 21.75 0.12
C GLN A 871 -14.42 20.64 0.86
N GLN A 872 -15.74 20.74 0.89
CA GLN A 872 -16.59 19.75 1.55
C GLN A 872 -17.62 19.23 0.55
N THR A 873 -17.75 17.91 0.46
CA THR A 873 -18.77 17.25 -0.35
C THR A 873 -19.58 16.32 0.53
N ASN A 874 -20.90 16.47 0.51
CA ASN A 874 -21.81 15.67 1.33
C ASN A 874 -22.47 14.61 0.46
N VAL A 875 -22.54 13.38 0.95
CA VAL A 875 -23.26 12.26 0.35
C VAL A 875 -24.39 11.90 1.31
N GLN A 876 -25.62 11.80 0.79
CA GLN A 876 -26.78 11.47 1.61
C GLN A 876 -26.69 10.04 2.15
N GLY A 877 -27.17 9.85 3.38
CA GLY A 877 -27.27 8.53 3.99
C GLY A 877 -28.40 7.74 3.34
N ILE A 878 -28.19 6.43 3.16
CA ILE A 878 -29.18 5.53 2.56
C ILE A 878 -29.27 4.22 3.36
N THR A 879 -30.43 3.59 3.28
CA THR A 879 -30.59 2.17 3.67
C THR A 879 -30.41 1.31 2.43
N LEU A 880 -29.53 0.32 2.53
CA LEU A 880 -29.20 -0.57 1.42
C LEU A 880 -30.25 -1.68 1.30
N PRO A 881 -30.79 -1.94 0.10
CA PRO A 881 -31.75 -3.03 -0.09
C PRO A 881 -31.05 -4.38 0.11
N LEU A 882 -31.72 -5.31 0.79
CA LEU A 882 -31.29 -6.70 0.87
C LEU A 882 -32.07 -7.55 -0.16
N HIS A 883 -32.17 -8.86 0.07
CA HIS A 883 -33.02 -9.70 -0.78
C HIS A 883 -34.51 -9.36 -0.58
N GLN A 884 -35.32 -9.62 -1.61
CA GLN A 884 -36.74 -9.24 -1.64
C GLN A 884 -37.54 -9.82 -0.46
N GLY A 885 -37.26 -11.07 -0.08
CA GLY A 885 -37.91 -11.71 1.08
C GLY A 885 -37.71 -10.94 2.38
N ASN A 886 -36.52 -10.37 2.62
CA ASN A 886 -36.28 -9.50 3.77
C ASN A 886 -37.14 -8.23 3.72
N SER A 887 -37.27 -7.60 2.56
CA SER A 887 -38.11 -6.40 2.41
C SER A 887 -39.59 -6.70 2.71
N GLU A 888 -40.09 -7.86 2.30
CA GLU A 888 -41.46 -8.31 2.62
C GLU A 888 -41.65 -8.59 4.12
N MET A 889 -40.67 -9.20 4.77
CA MET A 889 -40.71 -9.44 6.22
C MET A 889 -40.61 -8.14 7.02
N CYS A 890 -39.70 -7.24 6.65
CA CYS A 890 -39.61 -5.90 7.22
C CYS A 890 -40.91 -5.12 7.05
N GLY A 891 -41.55 -5.23 5.88
CA GLY A 891 -42.87 -4.64 5.65
C GLY A 891 -43.88 -5.12 6.70
N LYS A 892 -43.99 -6.44 6.92
CA LYS A 892 -44.92 -7.02 7.91
C LYS A 892 -44.65 -6.61 9.35
N ILE A 893 -43.37 -6.47 9.74
CA ILE A 893 -42.96 -6.12 11.11
C ILE A 893 -43.10 -4.62 11.38
N LEU A 894 -42.81 -3.77 10.39
CA LEU A 894 -42.80 -2.31 10.56
C LEU A 894 -44.17 -1.65 10.31
N THR A 895 -45.13 -2.36 9.70
CA THR A 895 -46.50 -1.87 9.51
C THR A 895 -47.42 -2.11 10.71
N THR A 896 -46.98 -2.91 11.69
CA THR A 896 -47.62 -3.06 13.01
C THR A 896 -46.98 -2.11 13.99
#